data_AF-A0A395NE51-F1
#
_entry.id   AF-A0A395NE51-F1
#
_cell.length_a   1.000
_cell.length_b   1.000
_cell.length_c   1.000
_cell.angle_alpha   90.00
_cell.angle_beta   90.00
_cell.angle_gamma   90.00
#
_symmetry.space_group_name_H-M   'P 1'
#
loop_
_entity.id
_entity.type
_entity.pdbx_description
1 polymer ?
#
loop_
_entity_poly.entity_id
_entity_poly.type
_entity_poly.pdbx_seq_one_letter_code
_entity_poly.pdbx_strand_id
1 'polypeptide(L)'
;MSILNQLQGRVPRRYVALFTFFAFAAFFLWSGFDIIPRSGTVGRFHYVPSSYDWGKAKVYHPVKDMKKLPQGTPVDFPKIQLRKQSERQDATANSRKQIVKKAFIKSWESYKTHAWTKDELMPLSGKGKESFSGWSAQLVDALDSLWIMGLKDDFFLAVKEVAKIDWAKTKDNKVINLFEVTIRYLGGLLAAYDLSQEPVLLAKAIELGDALYATFDTPNRLPSHWLDYAKAKEGTQVADDSMSAAAGGTLSMEFTRLSQITGNPKYYDATERIKQFFYRFQNNTTLPGIWPVMQNYRDEEMIESRYTIGAQADSMYEYLVKMHPLLGGLDPQYPEMAIKALDTVRDNLLYRPMTPKDENILMAGNALMDHGNAQHIAEMQHLTCFAGGMYAMAGKLFKRDDYVDLGSRLSMGCVWAYNSFASGIMPEAADLVACKKLDGPCPYDEVLAPLSHDPRVPPGYLNIKSKSYLLRPEAIESLFYMWRITGKQVWRDVAWELWESLVRETETELAFAILEDVTVSMSNKGDVMETFWLAETLKYFYLIYEDDSVINLDERGLPLRCCDGGGRRAFHASRELARGSFEGKNHYERLKVPLDASPGEIKKYSLVFLPYTILYNSWANMIPRRSFYALSKAHHPDANRSDPDASHNFSLISESYTILSDPSRRATYDRDVLRLHEHHHHHHHPHHHGSYHSTNPAGGRPPSGLSRRRGTFRGPPPSFYRSGGWGAHADKRRQAHEESTGGAGSGSAASSSAGEGTDRANPWNTSAFHHADYGGMGPGSDPFKHRDEHVPHFDKAGHTRTHERQDHRRWQRQKRAVGDDDIEFEPQTSLAGHFLIVAGILAATFLAPAVYLQVMRLGRQKKEKES
;
A
#
# COMPACT_ATOMS: atom_id res chain seq x y z
N MET A 1 -0.43 58.26 63.76
CA MET A 1 0.14 59.03 62.62
C MET A 1 1.17 58.13 61.95
N SER A 2 1.17 57.83 60.67
CA SER A 2 0.35 58.28 59.56
C SER A 2 0.74 57.40 58.38
N ILE A 3 -0.21 56.65 57.82
CA ILE A 3 -0.43 56.51 56.37
C ILE A 3 0.75 55.86 55.61
N LEU A 4 0.73 54.57 55.23
CA LEU A 4 -0.25 53.97 54.31
C LEU A 4 -0.54 54.88 53.09
N ASN A 5 0.49 55.43 52.46
CA ASN A 5 0.46 55.91 51.07
C ASN A 5 1.90 56.11 50.56
N GLN A 6 2.47 55.08 49.93
CA GLN A 6 3.35 55.25 48.76
C GLN A 6 3.60 53.91 48.03
N LEU A 7 2.56 53.10 47.90
CA LEU A 7 2.45 52.14 46.80
C LEU A 7 1.97 52.88 45.55
N GLN A 8 2.84 53.70 44.96
CA GLN A 8 2.60 54.29 43.63
C GLN A 8 3.90 54.73 42.95
N GLY A 9 4.92 53.87 42.99
CA GLY A 9 6.07 53.96 42.07
C GLY A 9 5.82 53.03 40.90
N ARG A 10 5.61 53.58 39.69
CA ARG A 10 5.51 52.81 38.44
C ARG A 10 6.66 51.80 38.38
N VAL A 11 6.36 50.50 38.50
CA VAL A 11 7.31 49.46 38.12
C VAL A 11 7.74 49.79 36.70
N PRO A 12 9.04 50.05 36.43
CA PRO A 12 9.48 50.44 35.10
C PRO A 12 9.01 49.36 34.14
N ARG A 13 8.27 49.73 33.09
CA ARG A 13 7.80 48.80 32.03
C ARG A 13 8.89 47.84 31.55
N ARG A 14 10.16 48.23 31.68
CA ARG A 14 11.36 47.43 31.42
C ARG A 14 11.48 46.17 32.28
N TYR A 15 11.16 46.20 33.57
CA TYR A 15 11.24 45.02 34.45
C TYR A 15 10.08 44.05 34.25
N VAL A 16 8.88 44.57 33.95
CA VAL A 16 7.73 43.73 33.57
C VAL A 16 7.96 43.09 32.20
N ALA A 17 8.55 43.82 31.23
CA ALA A 17 8.93 43.28 29.92
C ALA A 17 10.06 42.24 30.02
N LEU A 18 11.05 42.45 30.89
CA LEU A 18 12.11 41.47 31.15
C LEU A 18 11.57 40.21 31.81
N PHE A 19 10.73 40.34 32.85
CA PHE A 19 10.14 39.18 33.51
C PHE A 19 9.20 38.41 32.58
N THR A 20 8.40 39.09 31.76
CA THR A 20 7.56 38.44 30.75
C THR A 20 8.39 37.77 29.65
N PHE A 21 9.47 38.40 29.17
CA PHE A 21 10.39 37.79 28.21
C PHE A 21 11.08 36.54 28.77
N PHE A 22 11.59 36.58 30.01
CA PHE A 22 12.24 35.43 30.63
C PHE A 22 11.23 34.33 31.01
N ALA A 23 10.01 34.68 31.40
CA ALA A 23 8.93 33.70 31.60
C ALA A 23 8.48 33.05 30.28
N PHE A 24 8.41 33.82 29.18
CA PHE A 24 8.11 33.29 27.85
C PHE A 24 9.26 32.43 27.31
N ALA A 25 10.50 32.85 27.52
CA ALA A 25 11.69 32.10 27.13
C ALA A 25 11.82 30.80 27.95
N ALA A 26 11.55 30.84 29.26
CA ALA A 26 11.54 29.64 30.09
C ALA A 26 10.38 28.70 29.73
N PHE A 27 9.20 29.25 29.37
CA PHE A 27 8.08 28.46 28.87
C PHE A 27 8.41 27.80 27.52
N PHE A 28 9.04 28.51 26.59
CA PHE A 28 9.48 27.94 25.30
C PHE A 28 10.64 26.95 25.43
N LEU A 29 11.58 27.20 26.35
CA LEU A 29 12.68 26.29 26.65
C LEU A 29 12.21 25.03 27.38
N TRP A 30 11.10 25.09 28.12
CA TRP A 30 10.48 23.91 28.75
C TRP A 30 9.48 23.18 27.83
N SER A 31 8.86 23.87 26.87
CA SER A 31 7.84 23.29 25.97
C SER A 31 8.34 22.90 24.57
N GLY A 32 9.60 23.21 24.22
CA GLY A 32 10.05 23.21 22.83
C GLY A 32 10.53 21.89 22.22
N PHE A 33 10.92 20.86 23.00
CA PHE A 33 11.59 19.68 22.44
C PHE A 33 11.36 18.35 23.16
N ASP A 34 10.18 18.13 23.74
CA ASP A 34 9.70 16.77 24.04
C ASP A 34 8.62 16.41 23.02
N ILE A 35 9.02 15.96 21.82
CA ILE A 35 8.11 15.54 20.73
C ILE A 35 7.41 14.21 21.07
N ILE A 36 7.71 13.60 22.21
CA ILE A 36 7.04 12.38 22.69
C ILE A 36 6.10 12.76 23.84
N PRO A 37 4.77 12.72 23.63
CA PRO A 37 3.82 13.00 24.70
C PRO A 37 3.97 11.97 25.82
N ARG A 38 3.97 12.43 27.08
CA ARG A 38 3.54 11.57 28.19
C ARG A 38 2.11 11.08 27.88
N SER A 39 1.73 9.88 28.35
CA SER A 39 0.36 9.32 28.18
C SER A 39 -0.69 10.44 28.22
N GLY A 40 -1.47 10.56 27.14
CA GLY A 40 -2.26 11.78 26.90
C GLY A 40 -3.06 11.72 25.60
N THR A 41 -3.57 12.86 25.16
CA THR A 41 -4.33 12.97 23.90
C THR A 41 -3.45 13.60 22.82
N VAL A 42 -3.26 12.90 21.70
CA VAL A 42 -2.59 13.44 20.50
C VAL A 42 -3.63 13.59 19.41
N GLY A 43 -3.92 14.83 19.02
CA GLY A 43 -5.06 15.14 18.17
C GLY A 43 -6.36 14.70 18.85
N ARG A 44 -7.04 13.69 18.29
CA ARG A 44 -8.30 13.14 18.83
C ARG A 44 -8.14 11.77 19.50
N PHE A 45 -6.93 11.23 19.55
CA PHE A 45 -6.68 9.85 19.99
C PHE A 45 -6.01 9.83 21.36
N HIS A 46 -6.39 8.87 22.19
CA HIS A 46 -5.65 8.55 23.40
C HIS A 46 -4.38 7.80 23.00
N TYR A 47 -3.25 8.47 23.19
CA TYR A 47 -1.93 7.98 22.85
C TYR A 47 -1.28 7.33 24.07
N VAL A 48 -0.77 6.12 23.88
CA VAL A 48 0.02 5.37 24.86
C VAL A 48 1.43 5.23 24.31
N PRO A 49 2.44 5.84 24.96
CA PRO A 49 3.82 5.69 24.50
C PRO A 49 4.31 4.25 24.68
N SER A 50 5.30 3.87 23.87
CA SER A 50 5.97 2.57 24.03
C SER A 50 6.63 2.45 25.42
N SER A 51 6.71 1.24 25.97
CA SER A 51 7.21 1.00 27.34
C SER A 51 8.70 1.31 27.50
N TYR A 52 9.44 1.36 26.40
CA TYR A 52 10.82 1.82 26.34
C TYR A 52 10.97 2.90 25.26
N ASP A 53 11.50 4.06 25.66
CA ASP A 53 11.75 5.19 24.78
C ASP A 53 13.09 5.02 24.07
N TRP A 54 13.05 4.43 22.87
CA TRP A 54 14.24 4.23 22.03
C TRP A 54 14.90 5.54 21.60
N GLY A 55 14.18 6.66 21.60
CA GLY A 55 14.74 7.98 21.31
C GLY A 55 15.70 8.47 22.41
N LYS A 56 15.61 7.88 23.62
CA LYS A 56 16.48 8.15 24.77
C LYS A 56 17.40 6.98 25.11
N ALA A 57 17.45 5.95 24.27
CA ALA A 57 18.36 4.83 24.45
C ALA A 57 19.82 5.33 24.49
N LYS A 58 20.65 4.67 25.30
CA LYS A 58 22.09 4.97 25.35
C LYS A 58 22.70 4.61 24.00
N VAL A 59 23.38 5.56 23.37
CA VAL A 59 24.10 5.36 22.12
C VAL A 59 25.53 4.91 22.43
N TYR A 60 25.95 3.75 21.93
CA TYR A 60 27.25 3.16 22.19
C TYR A 60 28.30 3.51 21.13
N HIS A 61 27.89 3.70 19.87
CA HIS A 61 28.83 3.91 18.76
C HIS A 61 28.71 5.28 18.07
N PRO A 62 28.59 6.42 18.76
CA PRO A 62 28.03 7.69 18.24
C PRO A 62 28.51 8.10 16.82
N VAL A 63 27.57 8.59 16.00
CA VAL A 63 27.85 9.06 14.63
C VAL A 63 28.73 10.33 14.68
N LYS A 64 29.92 10.26 14.09
CA LYS A 64 30.89 11.37 14.08
C LYS A 64 30.56 12.45 13.03
N ASP A 65 30.15 12.02 11.83
CA ASP A 65 29.79 12.89 10.70
C ASP A 65 28.38 12.52 10.22
N MET A 66 27.40 13.26 10.73
CA MET A 66 25.97 13.04 10.44
C MET A 66 25.62 13.66 9.09
N LYS A 67 25.32 12.83 8.10
CA LYS A 67 24.85 13.28 6.79
C LYS A 67 23.46 13.87 6.92
N LYS A 68 23.28 15.03 6.30
CA LYS A 68 22.00 15.74 6.24
C LYS A 68 21.37 15.53 4.87
N LEU A 69 20.05 15.64 4.83
CA LEU A 69 19.30 15.65 3.57
C LEU A 69 19.93 16.64 2.58
N PRO A 70 20.03 16.27 1.29
CA PRO A 70 20.57 17.15 0.27
C PRO A 70 19.74 18.43 0.20
N GLN A 71 20.42 19.57 0.09
CA GLN A 71 19.82 20.89 0.02
C GLN A 71 19.91 21.44 -1.41
N GLY A 72 18.86 22.11 -1.86
CA GLY A 72 18.83 22.70 -3.20
C GLY A 72 17.42 22.87 -3.73
N THR A 73 17.32 23.34 -4.97
CA THR A 73 16.05 23.42 -5.69
C THR A 73 15.79 22.08 -6.38
N PRO A 74 14.65 21.40 -6.09
CA PRO A 74 14.33 20.14 -6.76
C PRO A 74 14.31 20.26 -8.28
N VAL A 75 14.77 19.22 -8.95
CA VAL A 75 14.76 19.11 -10.41
C VAL A 75 13.31 19.04 -10.92
N ASP A 76 13.08 19.58 -12.13
CA ASP A 76 11.82 19.40 -12.82
C ASP A 76 11.80 18.03 -13.52
N PHE A 77 11.04 17.09 -12.96
CA PHE A 77 10.92 15.75 -13.52
C PHE A 77 10.00 15.73 -14.75
N PRO A 78 10.32 14.88 -15.74
CA PRO A 78 9.35 14.50 -16.75
C PRO A 78 8.08 13.94 -16.08
N LYS A 79 6.93 14.16 -16.70
CA LYS A 79 5.69 13.54 -16.23
C LYS A 79 5.78 12.03 -16.39
N ILE A 80 5.51 11.31 -15.31
CA ILE A 80 5.45 9.86 -15.28
C ILE A 80 4.14 9.42 -15.93
N GLN A 81 3.03 10.04 -15.54
CA GLN A 81 1.70 9.62 -15.96
C GLN A 81 1.09 10.53 -17.04
N LEU A 82 0.25 9.94 -17.90
CA LEU A 82 -0.55 10.69 -18.85
C LEU A 82 -1.79 11.29 -18.17
N ARG A 83 -1.96 12.61 -18.26
CA ARG A 83 -3.20 13.27 -17.84
C ARG A 83 -4.22 13.18 -18.95
N LYS A 84 -5.20 12.28 -18.85
CA LYS A 84 -6.38 12.30 -19.73
C LYS A 84 -7.46 13.18 -19.13
N GLN A 85 -7.75 14.28 -19.81
CA GLN A 85 -8.78 15.24 -19.44
C GLN A 85 -10.18 14.82 -19.96
N SER A 86 -10.64 13.56 -19.80
CA SER A 86 -12.03 13.20 -20.18
C SER A 86 -12.59 11.84 -19.73
N GLU A 87 -11.95 11.04 -18.87
CA GLU A 87 -12.49 9.70 -18.51
C GLU A 87 -13.28 9.65 -17.19
N ARG A 88 -13.74 10.80 -16.67
CA ARG A 88 -14.62 10.88 -15.47
C ARG A 88 -16.01 10.23 -15.64
N GLN A 89 -16.26 9.58 -16.77
CA GLN A 89 -17.53 8.96 -17.15
C GLN A 89 -17.36 7.53 -17.71
N ASP A 90 -16.27 6.83 -17.40
CA ASP A 90 -16.20 5.40 -17.70
C ASP A 90 -17.03 4.60 -16.69
N ALA A 91 -18.26 4.25 -17.08
CA ALA A 91 -19.17 3.44 -16.27
C ALA A 91 -18.59 2.05 -15.96
N THR A 92 -17.80 1.47 -16.86
CA THR A 92 -17.16 0.16 -16.68
C THR A 92 -16.06 0.25 -15.65
N ALA A 93 -15.13 1.20 -15.77
CA ALA A 93 -14.09 1.41 -14.77
C ALA A 93 -14.69 1.70 -13.39
N ASN A 94 -15.71 2.56 -13.32
CA ASN A 94 -16.39 2.82 -12.04
C ASN A 94 -17.06 1.56 -11.46
N SER A 95 -17.69 0.72 -12.30
CA SER A 95 -18.26 -0.56 -11.86
C SER A 95 -17.19 -1.50 -11.31
N ARG A 96 -16.10 -1.72 -12.06
CA ARG A 96 -14.95 -2.55 -11.68
C ARG A 96 -14.34 -2.07 -10.36
N LYS A 97 -14.12 -0.75 -10.23
CA LYS A 97 -13.66 -0.11 -8.99
C LYS A 97 -14.56 -0.41 -7.79
N GLN A 98 -15.89 -0.31 -7.95
CA GLN A 98 -16.81 -0.62 -6.85
C GLN A 98 -16.79 -2.11 -6.48
N ILE A 99 -16.57 -3.01 -7.45
CA ILE A 99 -16.43 -4.45 -7.19
C ILE A 99 -15.18 -4.72 -6.35
N VAL A 100 -14.03 -4.16 -6.73
CA VAL A 100 -12.78 -4.27 -5.96
C VAL A 100 -12.96 -3.72 -4.54
N LYS A 101 -13.59 -2.53 -4.41
CA LYS A 101 -13.89 -1.95 -3.10
C LYS A 101 -14.79 -2.84 -2.24
N LYS A 102 -15.76 -3.55 -2.82
CA LYS A 102 -16.59 -4.52 -2.08
C LYS A 102 -15.77 -5.69 -1.55
N ALA A 103 -14.83 -6.21 -2.34
CA ALA A 103 -13.92 -7.27 -1.88
C ALA A 103 -13.00 -6.79 -0.74
N PHE A 104 -12.54 -5.53 -0.79
CA PHE A 104 -11.84 -4.90 0.32
C PHE A 104 -12.70 -4.84 1.58
N ILE A 105 -13.93 -4.33 1.46
CA ILE A 105 -14.86 -4.23 2.59
C ILE A 105 -15.14 -5.62 3.17
N LYS A 106 -15.41 -6.64 2.34
CA LYS A 106 -15.59 -8.02 2.80
C LYS A 106 -14.41 -8.51 3.64
N SER A 107 -13.20 -8.35 3.10
CA SER A 107 -11.96 -8.76 3.77
C SER A 107 -11.72 -8.00 5.09
N TRP A 108 -11.98 -6.68 5.08
CA TRP A 108 -11.82 -5.80 6.24
C TRP A 108 -12.85 -6.08 7.34
N GLU A 109 -14.13 -6.27 7.01
CA GLU A 109 -15.18 -6.62 7.97
C GLU A 109 -14.90 -7.98 8.61
N SER A 110 -14.43 -8.95 7.83
CA SER A 110 -14.02 -10.25 8.35
C SER A 110 -12.82 -10.13 9.28
N TYR A 111 -11.80 -9.33 8.93
CA TYR A 111 -10.69 -9.03 9.83
C TYR A 111 -11.16 -8.37 11.14
N LYS A 112 -12.02 -7.34 11.06
CA LYS A 112 -12.62 -6.69 12.24
C LYS A 112 -13.39 -7.65 13.13
N THR A 113 -14.06 -8.63 12.55
CA THR A 113 -14.90 -9.58 13.29
C THR A 113 -14.07 -10.70 13.93
N HIS A 114 -13.09 -11.24 13.20
CA HIS A 114 -12.44 -12.51 13.54
C HIS A 114 -11.00 -12.38 14.02
N ALA A 115 -10.34 -11.27 13.68
CA ALA A 115 -8.90 -11.11 13.86
C ALA A 115 -8.50 -9.70 14.31
N TRP A 116 -9.42 -8.90 14.86
CA TRP A 116 -9.13 -7.53 15.30
C TRP A 116 -7.93 -7.49 16.23
N THR A 117 -6.97 -6.62 15.94
CA THR A 117 -5.65 -6.48 16.61
C THR A 117 -4.66 -7.63 16.43
N LYS A 118 -5.01 -8.66 15.66
CA LYS A 118 -4.08 -9.73 15.25
C LYS A 118 -3.33 -9.30 14.00
N ASP A 119 -2.21 -9.95 13.73
CA ASP A 119 -1.38 -9.57 12.59
C ASP A 119 -2.03 -9.95 11.27
N GLU A 120 -2.78 -11.05 11.22
CA GLU A 120 -3.37 -11.58 9.99
C GLU A 120 -4.73 -12.23 10.27
N LEU A 121 -5.60 -12.26 9.25
CA LEU A 121 -6.83 -13.04 9.24
C LEU A 121 -6.56 -14.45 8.70
N MET A 122 -7.18 -15.45 9.33
CA MET A 122 -7.30 -16.83 8.83
C MET A 122 -8.69 -17.00 8.17
N PRO A 123 -8.80 -16.84 6.84
CA PRO A 123 -10.06 -16.62 6.11
C PRO A 123 -10.90 -17.89 5.89
N LEU A 124 -10.45 -19.06 6.32
CA LEU A 124 -11.21 -20.32 6.33
C LEU A 124 -11.70 -20.64 7.74
N SER A 125 -10.85 -20.53 8.76
CA SER A 125 -11.24 -20.85 10.15
C SER A 125 -11.87 -19.70 10.92
N GLY A 126 -11.80 -18.47 10.44
CA GLY A 126 -12.31 -17.28 11.14
C GLY A 126 -11.53 -16.97 12.41
N LYS A 127 -10.21 -17.17 12.37
CA LYS A 127 -9.27 -16.89 13.47
C LYS A 127 -8.29 -15.78 13.08
N GLY A 128 -7.53 -15.29 14.05
CA GLY A 128 -6.39 -14.42 13.79
C GLY A 128 -5.07 -15.08 14.13
N LYS A 129 -4.02 -14.71 13.39
CA LYS A 129 -2.65 -15.19 13.56
C LYS A 129 -1.72 -14.02 13.90
N GLU A 130 -0.64 -14.30 14.63
CA GLU A 130 0.36 -13.30 15.04
C GLU A 130 1.74 -13.71 14.51
N SER A 131 2.01 -13.35 13.25
CA SER A 131 3.29 -13.65 12.58
C SER A 131 4.28 -12.49 12.62
N PHE A 132 3.83 -11.28 13.00
CA PHE A 132 4.56 -10.03 12.85
C PHE A 132 4.57 -9.27 14.19
N SER A 133 5.24 -9.84 15.19
CA SER A 133 5.41 -9.25 16.53
C SER A 133 4.14 -9.08 17.37
N GLY A 134 2.95 -9.38 16.84
CA GLY A 134 1.67 -9.16 17.51
C GLY A 134 1.26 -7.69 17.56
N TRP A 135 1.64 -6.91 16.55
CA TRP A 135 1.41 -5.47 16.47
C TRP A 135 0.29 -5.07 15.52
N SER A 136 -0.59 -6.01 15.19
CA SER A 136 -1.73 -5.76 14.31
C SER A 136 -1.30 -5.41 12.88
N ALA A 137 -0.38 -6.18 12.30
CA ALA A 137 0.18 -5.94 10.96
C ALA A 137 -0.90 -5.60 9.91
N GLN A 138 -1.92 -6.44 9.73
CA GLN A 138 -3.03 -6.23 8.79
C GLN A 138 -3.69 -4.85 8.96
N LEU A 139 -3.84 -4.40 10.20
CA LEU A 139 -4.49 -3.14 10.53
C LEU A 139 -3.62 -1.95 10.14
N VAL A 140 -2.32 -1.98 10.47
CA VAL A 140 -1.38 -0.90 10.16
C VAL A 140 -1.16 -0.79 8.65
N ASP A 141 -0.99 -1.93 7.99
CA ASP A 141 -0.73 -2.04 6.56
C ASP A 141 -1.93 -1.60 5.70
N ALA A 142 -3.16 -1.74 6.22
CA ALA A 142 -4.38 -1.34 5.52
C ALA A 142 -4.75 0.16 5.68
N LEU A 143 -4.06 0.94 6.53
CA LEU A 143 -4.46 2.30 6.89
C LEU A 143 -4.58 3.24 5.68
N ASP A 144 -3.59 3.21 4.79
CA ASP A 144 -3.59 4.07 3.62
C ASP A 144 -4.63 3.62 2.58
N SER A 145 -4.85 2.31 2.40
CA SER A 145 -5.95 1.75 1.60
C SER A 145 -7.32 2.18 2.10
N LEU A 146 -7.57 2.13 3.42
CA LEU A 146 -8.79 2.64 4.04
C LEU A 146 -9.00 4.11 3.70
N TRP A 147 -7.93 4.90 3.76
CA TRP A 147 -7.98 6.30 3.38
C TRP A 147 -8.28 6.47 1.88
N ILE A 148 -7.51 5.83 1.00
CA ILE A 148 -7.63 5.91 -0.47
C ILE A 148 -9.05 5.53 -0.93
N MET A 149 -9.62 4.46 -0.37
CA MET A 149 -10.96 3.99 -0.73
C MET A 149 -12.11 4.77 -0.05
N GLY A 150 -11.80 5.79 0.76
CA GLY A 150 -12.78 6.65 1.43
C GLY A 150 -13.47 6.02 2.64
N LEU A 151 -12.90 4.96 3.22
CA LEU A 151 -13.38 4.27 4.41
C LEU A 151 -12.84 4.96 5.69
N LYS A 152 -13.17 6.25 5.85
CA LYS A 152 -12.56 7.10 6.89
C LYS A 152 -12.96 6.72 8.31
N ASP A 153 -14.17 6.22 8.53
CA ASP A 153 -14.62 5.80 9.86
C ASP A 153 -13.84 4.58 10.34
N ASP A 154 -13.64 3.60 9.45
CA ASP A 154 -12.78 2.44 9.68
C ASP A 154 -11.32 2.81 9.88
N PHE A 155 -10.80 3.76 9.09
CA PHE A 155 -9.48 4.33 9.30
C PHE A 155 -9.33 4.88 10.72
N PHE A 156 -10.25 5.72 11.18
CA PHE A 156 -10.18 6.28 12.54
C PHE A 156 -10.39 5.24 13.63
N LEU A 157 -11.13 4.15 13.36
CA LEU A 157 -11.22 3.02 14.27
C LEU A 157 -9.86 2.30 14.40
N ALA A 158 -9.19 2.04 13.27
CA ALA A 158 -7.86 1.44 13.25
C ALA A 158 -6.81 2.31 13.96
N VAL A 159 -6.79 3.63 13.69
CA VAL A 159 -5.85 4.57 14.32
C VAL A 159 -5.97 4.59 15.85
N LYS A 160 -7.16 4.33 16.42
CA LYS A 160 -7.30 4.18 17.89
C LYS A 160 -6.49 3.03 18.46
N GLU A 161 -6.36 1.93 17.72
CA GLU A 161 -5.56 0.78 18.16
C GLU A 161 -4.07 1.04 17.92
N VAL A 162 -3.72 1.65 16.79
CA VAL A 162 -2.33 2.09 16.52
C VAL A 162 -1.78 3.00 17.61
N ALA A 163 -2.60 3.92 18.11
CA ALA A 163 -2.24 4.84 19.18
C ALA A 163 -1.80 4.15 20.48
N LYS A 164 -2.11 2.85 20.64
CA LYS A 164 -1.82 2.05 21.84
C LYS A 164 -0.69 1.02 21.64
N ILE A 165 -0.20 0.80 20.42
CA ILE A 165 0.82 -0.23 20.15
C ILE A 165 2.11 0.08 20.91
N ASP A 166 2.70 -0.91 21.57
CA ASP A 166 3.98 -0.78 22.26
C ASP A 166 5.11 -1.39 21.41
N TRP A 167 5.87 -0.53 20.72
CA TRP A 167 6.96 -0.97 19.84
C TRP A 167 8.16 -1.55 20.60
N ALA A 168 8.19 -1.46 21.93
CA ALA A 168 9.23 -2.07 22.74
C ALA A 168 8.84 -3.45 23.27
N LYS A 169 7.62 -3.92 22.97
CA LYS A 169 7.08 -5.19 23.47
C LYS A 169 6.47 -5.98 22.33
N THR A 170 7.22 -6.96 21.84
CA THR A 170 6.69 -8.00 20.96
C THR A 170 5.96 -9.05 21.79
N LYS A 171 4.94 -9.72 21.22
CA LYS A 171 4.19 -10.75 21.93
C LYS A 171 5.06 -11.88 22.51
N ASP A 172 6.05 -12.33 21.76
CA ASP A 172 6.88 -13.49 22.11
C ASP A 172 8.24 -13.09 22.73
N ASN A 173 8.45 -11.81 23.07
CA ASN A 173 9.77 -11.25 23.43
C ASN A 173 10.88 -11.58 22.42
N LYS A 174 10.52 -11.74 21.13
CA LYS A 174 11.44 -12.06 20.03
C LYS A 174 12.08 -10.80 19.45
N VAL A 175 13.16 -11.01 18.72
CA VAL A 175 13.84 -9.99 17.91
C VAL A 175 12.94 -9.45 16.79
N ILE A 176 13.17 -8.22 16.35
CA ILE A 176 12.40 -7.59 15.26
C ILE A 176 13.16 -7.64 13.94
N ASN A 177 12.46 -8.01 12.87
CA ASN A 177 12.97 -7.93 11.51
C ASN A 177 12.97 -6.47 11.02
N LEU A 178 14.15 -5.90 10.78
CA LEU A 178 14.33 -4.52 10.33
C LEU A 178 13.58 -4.24 9.02
N PHE A 179 13.70 -5.14 8.04
CA PHE A 179 13.09 -4.98 6.71
C PHE A 179 11.57 -5.04 6.77
N GLU A 180 11.01 -6.15 7.29
CA GLU A 180 9.55 -6.36 7.34
C GLU A 180 8.84 -5.28 8.15
N VAL A 181 9.44 -4.85 9.27
CA VAL A 181 8.84 -3.82 10.10
C VAL A 181 8.95 -2.43 9.47
N THR A 182 10.02 -2.16 8.73
CA THR A 182 10.15 -0.90 8.00
C THR A 182 9.09 -0.77 6.92
N ILE A 183 8.97 -1.73 6.02
CA ILE A 183 8.08 -1.60 4.86
C ILE A 183 6.59 -1.64 5.25
N ARG A 184 6.20 -2.48 6.22
CA ARG A 184 4.78 -2.64 6.62
C ARG A 184 4.34 -1.58 7.62
N TYR A 185 5.05 -1.46 8.73
CA TYR A 185 4.62 -0.59 9.83
C TYR A 185 5.08 0.83 9.62
N LEU A 186 6.39 1.07 9.46
CA LEU A 186 6.87 2.44 9.28
C LEU A 186 6.34 3.03 7.96
N GLY A 187 6.40 2.26 6.87
CA GLY A 187 5.79 2.62 5.58
C GLY A 187 4.30 2.91 5.69
N GLY A 188 3.51 1.99 6.26
CA GLY A 188 2.06 2.16 6.46
C GLY A 188 1.70 3.38 7.33
N LEU A 189 2.43 3.62 8.41
CA LEU A 189 2.22 4.79 9.29
C LEU A 189 2.53 6.10 8.56
N LEU A 190 3.65 6.15 7.82
CA LEU A 190 4.09 7.34 7.07
C LEU A 190 3.12 7.64 5.92
N ALA A 191 2.75 6.63 5.13
CA ALA A 191 1.78 6.78 4.05
C ALA A 191 0.43 7.28 4.58
N ALA A 192 -0.08 6.65 5.65
CA ALA A 192 -1.31 7.07 6.30
C ALA A 192 -1.22 8.50 6.87
N TYR A 193 -0.09 8.89 7.46
CA TYR A 193 0.14 10.25 7.94
C TYR A 193 0.17 11.26 6.79
N ASP A 194 0.87 10.95 5.72
CA ASP A 194 1.00 11.82 4.55
C ASP A 194 -0.35 12.10 3.88
N LEU A 195 -1.23 11.10 3.90
CA LEU A 195 -2.60 11.17 3.39
C LEU A 195 -3.58 11.87 4.34
N SER A 196 -3.51 11.57 5.65
CA SER A 196 -4.52 12.00 6.64
C SER A 196 -4.14 13.22 7.47
N GLN A 197 -2.84 13.48 7.60
CA GLN A 197 -2.23 14.45 8.49
C GLN A 197 -2.58 14.23 9.98
N GLU A 198 -2.98 13.01 10.38
CA GLU A 198 -3.29 12.69 11.77
C GLU A 198 -2.01 12.57 12.63
N PRO A 199 -1.80 13.45 13.61
CA PRO A 199 -0.50 13.59 14.28
C PRO A 199 -0.09 12.37 15.11
N VAL A 200 -1.06 11.55 15.56
CA VAL A 200 -0.76 10.34 16.33
C VAL A 200 0.00 9.30 15.50
N LEU A 201 -0.22 9.26 14.19
CA LEU A 201 0.50 8.37 13.28
C LEU A 201 1.97 8.77 13.18
N LEU A 202 2.25 10.07 13.05
CA LEU A 202 3.62 10.58 13.07
C LEU A 202 4.30 10.32 14.41
N ALA A 203 3.61 10.54 15.54
CA ALA A 203 4.17 10.24 16.86
C ALA A 203 4.57 8.76 16.97
N LYS A 204 3.70 7.84 16.51
CA LYS A 204 4.00 6.40 16.48
C LYS A 204 5.09 6.02 15.48
N ALA A 205 5.16 6.69 14.32
CA ALA A 205 6.23 6.49 13.35
C ALA A 205 7.59 6.93 13.89
N ILE A 206 7.66 8.01 14.68
CA ILE A 206 8.90 8.45 15.34
C ILE A 206 9.35 7.43 16.38
N GLU A 207 8.45 6.94 17.24
CA GLU A 207 8.80 5.90 18.22
C GLU A 207 9.36 4.64 17.54
N LEU A 208 8.70 4.18 16.48
CA LEU A 208 9.12 2.99 15.74
C LEU A 208 10.43 3.25 14.99
N GLY A 209 10.57 4.40 14.32
CA GLY A 209 11.79 4.78 13.63
C GLY A 209 12.99 4.85 14.58
N ASP A 210 12.79 5.30 15.83
CA ASP A 210 13.82 5.31 16.86
C ASP A 210 14.22 3.90 17.31
N ALA A 211 13.25 2.99 17.43
CA ALA A 211 13.53 1.58 17.71
C ALA A 211 14.35 0.95 16.57
N LEU A 212 13.91 1.13 15.32
CA LEU A 212 14.60 0.58 14.14
C LEU A 212 15.99 1.19 13.96
N TYR A 213 16.17 2.48 14.26
CA TYR A 213 17.47 3.15 14.23
C TYR A 213 18.51 2.51 15.16
N ALA A 214 18.08 1.83 16.23
CA ALA A 214 18.99 1.11 17.12
C ALA A 214 19.74 -0.06 16.44
N THR A 215 19.22 -0.59 15.32
CA THR A 215 19.93 -1.60 14.51
C THR A 215 21.23 -1.07 13.89
N PHE A 216 21.36 0.25 13.77
CA PHE A 216 22.54 0.92 13.25
C PHE A 216 23.53 1.32 14.34
N ASP A 217 23.26 1.04 15.62
CA ASP A 217 24.22 1.25 16.72
C ASP A 217 25.24 0.12 16.80
N THR A 218 26.02 0.02 15.73
CA THR A 218 27.08 -0.97 15.50
C THR A 218 28.42 -0.26 15.32
N PRO A 219 29.56 -0.96 15.47
CA PRO A 219 30.89 -0.34 15.34
C PRO A 219 31.12 0.42 14.01
N ASN A 220 30.59 -0.08 12.90
CA ASN A 220 30.75 0.51 11.57
C ASN A 220 29.51 1.28 11.07
N ARG A 221 28.44 1.36 11.87
CA ARG A 221 27.18 2.05 11.55
C ARG A 221 26.40 1.48 10.35
N LEU A 222 26.64 0.22 10.00
CA LEU A 222 25.79 -0.58 9.12
C LEU A 222 24.85 -1.46 9.95
N PRO A 223 23.66 -1.83 9.43
CA PRO A 223 22.63 -2.43 10.26
C PRO A 223 22.85 -3.92 10.53
N SER A 224 22.22 -4.39 11.60
CA SER A 224 21.83 -5.79 11.78
C SER A 224 20.42 -6.04 11.25
N HIS A 225 20.14 -7.21 10.67
CA HIS A 225 18.81 -7.58 10.14
C HIS A 225 17.79 -7.68 11.29
N TRP A 226 18.24 -8.17 12.44
CA TRP A 226 17.40 -8.41 13.60
C TRP A 226 17.75 -7.46 14.74
N LEU A 227 16.79 -6.63 15.14
CA LEU A 227 16.90 -5.84 16.37
C LEU A 227 16.69 -6.76 17.57
N ASP A 228 17.78 -7.04 18.28
CA ASP A 228 17.75 -7.70 19.58
C ASP A 228 17.76 -6.62 20.67
N TYR A 229 16.66 -6.51 21.39
CA TYR A 229 16.51 -5.48 22.41
C TYR A 229 17.51 -5.57 23.55
N ALA A 230 17.93 -6.79 23.93
CA ALA A 230 18.90 -6.97 25.01
C ALA A 230 20.27 -6.47 24.53
N LYS A 231 20.71 -6.94 23.37
CA LYS A 231 21.99 -6.51 22.78
C LYS A 231 22.04 -5.02 22.49
N ALA A 232 20.97 -4.44 21.96
CA ALA A 232 20.88 -3.00 21.71
C ALA A 232 20.96 -2.18 23.01
N LYS A 233 20.34 -2.65 24.10
CA LYS A 233 20.42 -1.98 25.42
C LYS A 233 21.79 -2.11 26.06
N GLU A 234 22.49 -3.22 25.83
CA GLU A 234 23.83 -3.50 26.35
C GLU A 234 24.97 -2.94 25.48
N GLY A 235 24.68 -2.52 24.26
CA GLY A 235 25.68 -2.02 23.31
C GLY A 235 26.51 -3.11 22.67
N THR A 236 25.97 -4.32 22.55
CA THR A 236 26.64 -5.50 21.99
C THR A 236 26.09 -5.88 20.60
N GLN A 237 25.24 -5.05 20.02
CA GLN A 237 24.73 -5.20 18.66
C GLN A 237 25.87 -5.01 17.65
N VAL A 238 25.93 -5.87 16.64
CA VAL A 238 26.90 -5.79 15.54
C VAL A 238 26.18 -5.92 14.21
N ALA A 239 26.77 -5.37 13.14
CA ALA A 239 26.23 -5.53 11.80
C ALA A 239 26.25 -7.01 11.36
N ASP A 240 25.37 -7.37 10.43
CA ASP A 240 25.29 -8.74 9.93
C ASP A 240 26.38 -9.02 8.88
N ASP A 241 26.92 -10.23 8.91
CA ASP A 241 27.86 -10.77 7.93
C ASP A 241 27.15 -11.40 6.72
N SER A 242 25.83 -11.58 6.81
CA SER A 242 24.99 -12.06 5.72
C SER A 242 23.58 -11.48 5.85
N MET A 243 23.31 -10.41 5.09
CA MET A 243 21.99 -9.79 4.97
C MET A 243 21.61 -9.72 3.49
N SER A 244 20.33 -9.86 3.16
CA SER A 244 19.91 -9.76 1.76
C SER A 244 19.95 -8.32 1.24
N ALA A 245 20.10 -8.18 -0.09
CA ALA A 245 20.16 -6.91 -0.79
C ALA A 245 18.91 -6.08 -0.52
N ALA A 246 17.74 -6.70 -0.60
CA ALA A 246 16.47 -6.10 -0.26
C ALA A 246 16.41 -5.69 1.22
N ALA A 247 16.85 -6.54 2.15
CA ALA A 247 16.72 -6.23 3.58
C ALA A 247 17.51 -4.99 4.02
N GLY A 248 18.71 -4.78 3.46
CA GLY A 248 19.48 -3.56 3.71
C GLY A 248 19.07 -2.39 2.81
N GLY A 249 18.82 -2.64 1.52
CA GLY A 249 18.55 -1.59 0.53
C GLY A 249 17.16 -0.96 0.64
N THR A 250 16.18 -1.67 1.19
CA THR A 250 14.77 -1.27 1.22
C THR A 250 14.38 -0.66 2.55
N LEU A 251 15.16 0.34 2.95
CA LEU A 251 14.91 1.15 4.15
C LEU A 251 14.89 2.65 3.81
N SER A 252 15.48 3.01 2.66
CA SER A 252 15.84 4.38 2.33
C SER A 252 14.63 5.29 2.17
N MET A 253 13.51 4.80 1.61
CA MET A 253 12.33 5.62 1.38
C MET A 253 11.69 6.08 2.69
N GLU A 254 11.43 5.15 3.61
CA GLU A 254 10.76 5.38 4.90
C GLU A 254 11.61 6.24 5.82
N PHE A 255 12.89 5.90 5.97
CA PHE A 255 13.82 6.63 6.84
C PHE A 255 14.09 8.04 6.29
N THR A 256 14.25 8.18 4.98
CA THR A 256 14.38 9.51 4.35
C THR A 256 13.13 10.33 4.56
N ARG A 257 11.94 9.73 4.34
CA ARG A 257 10.67 10.43 4.52
C ARG A 257 10.48 10.87 5.97
N LEU A 258 10.80 10.01 6.93
CA LEU A 258 10.78 10.35 8.35
C LEU A 258 11.72 11.52 8.67
N SER A 259 12.91 11.56 8.06
CA SER A 259 13.82 12.72 8.19
C SER A 259 13.24 14.00 7.58
N GLN A 260 12.59 13.90 6.41
CA GLN A 260 11.98 15.06 5.73
C GLN A 260 10.87 15.69 6.58
N ILE A 261 10.01 14.88 7.20
CA ILE A 261 8.86 15.37 7.96
C ILE A 261 9.23 15.78 9.40
N THR A 262 10.22 15.15 10.02
CA THR A 262 10.66 15.47 11.40
C THR A 262 11.76 16.53 11.45
N GLY A 263 12.51 16.71 10.36
CA GLY A 263 13.74 17.50 10.34
C GLY A 263 14.94 16.84 11.03
N ASN A 264 14.80 15.62 11.55
CA ASN A 264 15.89 14.89 12.20
C ASN A 264 16.72 14.13 11.16
N PRO A 265 18.00 14.48 10.95
CA PRO A 265 18.80 13.88 9.89
C PRO A 265 19.23 12.43 10.14
N LYS A 266 19.07 11.90 11.37
CA LYS A 266 19.63 10.60 11.74
C LYS A 266 19.10 9.44 10.88
N TYR A 267 17.83 9.46 10.51
CA TYR A 267 17.25 8.37 9.73
C TYR A 267 17.80 8.40 8.28
N TYR A 268 17.93 9.58 7.69
CA TYR A 268 18.56 9.74 6.38
C TYR A 268 20.03 9.31 6.42
N ASP A 269 20.80 9.75 7.42
CA ASP A 269 22.21 9.34 7.58
C ASP A 269 22.38 7.81 7.62
N ALA A 270 21.51 7.10 8.34
CA ALA A 270 21.55 5.64 8.43
C ALA A 270 21.45 4.97 7.04
N THR A 271 20.52 5.44 6.21
CA THR A 271 20.30 4.84 4.88
C THR A 271 21.26 5.37 3.82
N GLU A 272 21.77 6.60 3.99
CA GLU A 272 22.87 7.13 3.18
C GLU A 272 24.13 6.27 3.31
N ARG A 273 24.44 5.76 4.51
CA ARG A 273 25.58 4.84 4.73
C ARG A 273 25.44 3.54 3.94
N ILE A 274 24.23 2.97 3.92
CA ILE A 274 23.92 1.77 3.13
C ILE A 274 24.05 2.08 1.64
N LYS A 275 23.49 3.20 1.16
CA LYS A 275 23.64 3.64 -0.23
C LYS A 275 25.10 3.76 -0.63
N GLN A 276 25.93 4.39 0.23
CA GLN A 276 27.37 4.51 -0.02
C GLN A 276 28.07 3.16 -0.05
N PHE A 277 27.65 2.18 0.76
CA PHE A 277 28.15 0.81 0.68
C PHE A 277 27.87 0.20 -0.70
N PHE A 278 26.61 0.24 -1.18
CA PHE A 278 26.27 -0.23 -2.52
C PHE A 278 27.03 0.54 -3.62
N TYR A 279 27.11 1.86 -3.54
CA TYR A 279 27.80 2.71 -4.52
C TYR A 279 29.28 2.32 -4.67
N ARG A 280 30.00 2.11 -3.56
CA ARG A 280 31.42 1.71 -3.57
C ARG A 280 31.64 0.37 -4.29
N PHE A 281 30.73 -0.59 -4.09
CA PHE A 281 30.90 -1.95 -4.58
C PHE A 281 30.36 -2.19 -5.99
N GLN A 282 29.49 -1.32 -6.53
CA GLN A 282 28.76 -1.60 -7.78
C GLN A 282 29.68 -2.05 -8.94
N ASN A 283 30.90 -1.52 -9.03
CA ASN A 283 31.85 -1.84 -10.11
C ASN A 283 32.84 -2.96 -9.77
N ASN A 284 32.88 -3.39 -8.52
CA ASN A 284 33.87 -4.32 -7.98
C ASN A 284 33.25 -5.67 -7.59
N THR A 285 31.98 -5.90 -7.90
CA THR A 285 31.33 -7.20 -7.75
C THR A 285 31.81 -8.17 -8.83
N THR A 286 31.52 -9.47 -8.66
CA THR A 286 31.86 -10.47 -9.69
C THR A 286 31.02 -10.30 -10.96
N LEU A 287 29.89 -9.58 -10.89
CA LEU A 287 29.10 -9.15 -12.05
C LEU A 287 28.95 -7.61 -12.02
N PRO A 288 29.95 -6.86 -12.54
CA PRO A 288 30.01 -5.41 -12.41
C PRO A 288 28.75 -4.71 -12.95
N GLY A 289 28.20 -3.82 -12.14
CA GLY A 289 26.98 -3.05 -12.41
C GLY A 289 25.82 -3.39 -11.49
N ILE A 290 25.82 -4.58 -10.89
CA ILE A 290 24.81 -5.04 -9.93
C ILE A 290 25.44 -5.71 -8.72
N TRP A 291 24.62 -6.01 -7.71
CA TRP A 291 25.04 -6.54 -6.42
C TRP A 291 24.56 -7.98 -6.23
N PRO A 292 25.34 -8.81 -5.52
CA PRO A 292 24.93 -10.17 -5.20
C PRO A 292 23.76 -10.15 -4.20
N VAL A 293 23.10 -11.29 -4.05
CA VAL A 293 21.89 -11.46 -3.22
C VAL A 293 22.16 -11.14 -1.75
N MET A 294 23.28 -11.59 -1.18
CA MET A 294 23.69 -11.37 0.20
C MET A 294 24.90 -10.44 0.28
N GLN A 295 24.93 -9.61 1.32
CA GLN A 295 25.98 -8.65 1.61
C GLN A 295 26.52 -8.92 3.00
N ASN A 296 27.83 -8.77 3.14
CA ASN A 296 28.49 -8.75 4.44
C ASN A 296 28.65 -7.29 4.87
N TYR A 297 27.73 -6.81 5.71
CA TYR A 297 27.81 -5.46 6.26
C TYR A 297 28.81 -5.37 7.42
N ARG A 298 29.13 -6.46 8.10
CA ARG A 298 30.06 -6.48 9.24
C ARG A 298 31.50 -6.20 8.80
N ASP A 299 31.95 -6.94 7.81
CA ASP A 299 33.32 -6.86 7.28
C ASP A 299 33.40 -5.97 6.02
N GLU A 300 32.24 -5.47 5.57
CA GLU A 300 32.07 -4.66 4.36
C GLU A 300 32.57 -5.37 3.08
N GLU A 301 32.02 -6.53 2.79
CA GLU A 301 32.39 -7.36 1.62
C GLU A 301 31.17 -7.81 0.78
N MET A 302 31.43 -8.12 -0.50
CA MET A 302 30.44 -8.67 -1.44
C MET A 302 31.02 -9.86 -2.22
N ILE A 303 31.09 -11.01 -1.55
CA ILE A 303 31.79 -12.22 -2.03
C ILE A 303 30.89 -13.30 -2.67
N GLU A 304 29.57 -13.10 -2.68
CA GLU A 304 28.65 -14.09 -3.24
C GLU A 304 28.57 -14.01 -4.78
N SER A 305 28.25 -15.15 -5.41
CA SER A 305 28.17 -15.33 -6.86
C SER A 305 26.76 -15.31 -7.45
N ARG A 306 25.70 -15.27 -6.63
CA ARG A 306 24.30 -15.27 -7.09
C ARG A 306 23.77 -13.85 -7.26
N TYR A 307 23.18 -13.58 -8.41
CA TYR A 307 22.59 -12.30 -8.79
C TYR A 307 21.15 -12.48 -9.25
N THR A 308 20.25 -11.60 -8.83
CA THR A 308 18.84 -11.60 -9.20
C THR A 308 18.25 -10.20 -8.99
N ILE A 309 17.08 -9.96 -9.58
CA ILE A 309 16.18 -8.86 -9.18
C ILE A 309 14.88 -9.40 -8.58
N GLY A 310 14.79 -10.70 -8.30
CA GLY A 310 13.66 -11.32 -7.62
C GLY A 310 13.88 -11.35 -6.10
N ALA A 311 13.31 -12.37 -5.47
CA ALA A 311 13.33 -12.53 -4.02
C ALA A 311 14.72 -12.29 -3.43
N GLN A 312 14.76 -11.48 -2.35
CA GLN A 312 15.96 -11.05 -1.60
C GLN A 312 16.78 -9.91 -2.25
N ALA A 313 16.45 -9.45 -3.45
CA ALA A 313 17.17 -8.34 -4.09
C ALA A 313 16.27 -7.29 -4.76
N ASP A 314 15.07 -7.68 -5.16
CA ASP A 314 13.99 -6.88 -5.77
C ASP A 314 13.97 -5.38 -5.41
N SER A 315 13.48 -5.08 -4.22
CA SER A 315 13.08 -3.76 -3.74
C SER A 315 14.26 -2.83 -3.51
N MET A 316 15.49 -3.36 -3.42
CA MET A 316 16.70 -2.54 -3.42
C MET A 316 16.87 -1.80 -4.75
N TYR A 317 16.66 -2.48 -5.88
CA TYR A 317 16.70 -1.86 -7.21
C TYR A 317 15.53 -0.89 -7.41
N GLU A 318 14.35 -1.26 -6.91
CA GLU A 318 13.15 -0.42 -6.94
C GLU A 318 13.37 0.92 -6.22
N TYR A 319 13.98 0.87 -5.03
CA TYR A 319 14.24 2.04 -4.21
C TYR A 319 15.29 2.95 -4.85
N LEU A 320 16.25 2.43 -5.62
CA LEU A 320 17.17 3.29 -6.37
C LEU A 320 16.42 4.23 -7.32
N VAL A 321 15.40 3.71 -8.01
CA VAL A 321 14.55 4.50 -8.92
C VAL A 321 13.65 5.46 -8.14
N LYS A 322 13.01 4.99 -7.06
CA LYS A 322 12.04 5.79 -6.28
C LYS A 322 12.69 6.87 -5.41
N MET A 323 13.92 6.69 -4.96
CA MET A 323 14.66 7.67 -4.16
C MET A 323 15.00 8.94 -4.93
N HIS A 324 15.23 8.84 -6.24
CA HIS A 324 15.56 9.99 -7.08
C HIS A 324 14.47 11.09 -7.01
N PRO A 325 13.18 10.81 -7.27
CA PRO A 325 12.12 11.80 -7.08
C PRO A 325 11.84 12.13 -5.61
N LEU A 326 12.00 11.20 -4.66
CA LEU A 326 11.79 11.48 -3.23
C LEU A 326 12.75 12.56 -2.70
N LEU A 327 14.01 12.53 -3.13
CA LEU A 327 15.03 13.55 -2.81
C LEU A 327 14.98 14.77 -3.73
N GLY A 328 13.97 14.87 -4.59
CA GLY A 328 13.84 15.98 -5.53
C GLY A 328 14.94 16.02 -6.60
N GLY A 329 15.61 14.90 -6.86
CA GLY A 329 16.67 14.80 -7.86
C GLY A 329 17.98 15.48 -7.44
N LEU A 330 18.12 15.79 -6.15
CA LEU A 330 19.28 16.49 -5.61
C LEU A 330 20.49 15.58 -5.35
N ASP A 331 20.28 14.26 -5.36
CA ASP A 331 21.34 13.27 -5.27
C ASP A 331 21.53 12.58 -6.64
N PRO A 332 22.64 12.86 -7.35
CA PRO A 332 22.91 12.30 -8.67
C PRO A 332 23.38 10.84 -8.63
N GLN A 333 23.72 10.28 -7.47
CA GLN A 333 24.18 8.88 -7.38
C GLN A 333 23.04 7.89 -7.60
N TYR A 334 21.82 8.21 -7.16
CA TYR A 334 20.65 7.36 -7.40
C TYR A 334 20.38 7.06 -8.88
N PRO A 335 20.26 8.05 -9.78
CA PRO A 335 20.07 7.78 -11.20
C PRO A 335 21.29 7.09 -11.83
N GLU A 336 22.52 7.42 -11.41
CA GLU A 336 23.73 6.75 -11.88
C GLU A 336 23.70 5.25 -11.55
N MET A 337 23.47 4.91 -10.27
CA MET A 337 23.36 3.54 -9.79
C MET A 337 22.21 2.80 -10.47
N ALA A 338 21.04 3.41 -10.56
CA ALA A 338 19.85 2.81 -11.15
C ALA A 338 20.04 2.49 -12.63
N ILE A 339 20.50 3.44 -13.44
CA ILE A 339 20.72 3.23 -14.89
C ILE A 339 21.74 2.12 -15.10
N LYS A 340 22.86 2.15 -14.38
CA LYS A 340 23.90 1.12 -14.51
C LYS A 340 23.39 -0.25 -14.11
N ALA A 341 22.63 -0.35 -13.02
CA ALA A 341 22.04 -1.60 -12.58
C ALA A 341 21.03 -2.12 -13.61
N LEU A 342 20.08 -1.29 -14.05
CA LEU A 342 19.04 -1.70 -15.01
C LEU A 342 19.62 -2.09 -16.37
N ASP A 343 20.65 -1.40 -16.88
CA ASP A 343 21.33 -1.81 -18.11
C ASP A 343 22.04 -3.17 -17.93
N THR A 344 22.67 -3.41 -16.77
CA THR A 344 23.33 -4.69 -16.47
C THR A 344 22.31 -5.83 -16.30
N VAL A 345 21.15 -5.55 -15.67
CA VAL A 345 20.03 -6.48 -15.54
C VAL A 345 19.47 -6.85 -16.90
N ARG A 346 19.27 -5.87 -17.80
CA ARG A 346 18.85 -6.12 -19.20
C ARG A 346 19.79 -7.11 -19.89
N ASP A 347 21.09 -6.90 -19.74
CA ASP A 347 22.10 -7.66 -20.50
C ASP A 347 22.37 -9.06 -19.93
N ASN A 348 22.13 -9.27 -18.63
CA ASN A 348 22.56 -10.50 -17.94
C ASN A 348 21.44 -11.30 -17.28
N LEU A 349 20.29 -10.69 -16.97
CA LEU A 349 19.21 -11.33 -16.21
C LEU A 349 17.91 -11.42 -17.00
N LEU A 350 17.59 -10.42 -17.82
CA LEU A 350 16.39 -10.47 -18.65
C LEU A 350 16.55 -11.51 -19.75
N TYR A 351 15.44 -12.18 -20.06
CA TYR A 351 15.38 -13.13 -21.17
C TYR A 351 14.00 -13.09 -21.82
N ARG A 352 13.96 -13.52 -23.08
CA ARG A 352 12.70 -13.83 -23.75
C ARG A 352 12.36 -15.30 -23.49
N PRO A 353 11.21 -15.63 -22.90
CA PRO A 353 10.78 -17.02 -22.79
C PRO A 353 10.39 -17.57 -24.17
N MET A 354 10.67 -18.84 -24.43
CA MET A 354 10.23 -19.54 -25.62
C MET A 354 8.77 -19.94 -25.48
N THR A 355 7.89 -19.20 -26.14
CA THR A 355 6.44 -19.40 -26.04
C THR A 355 5.86 -20.04 -27.30
N PRO A 356 4.70 -20.73 -27.22
CA PRO A 356 4.10 -21.39 -28.39
C PRO A 356 3.73 -20.46 -29.55
N LYS A 357 3.43 -19.18 -29.28
CA LYS A 357 3.01 -18.22 -30.32
C LYS A 357 4.08 -17.17 -30.63
N ASP A 358 5.32 -17.39 -30.19
CA ASP A 358 6.44 -16.45 -30.37
C ASP A 358 6.08 -15.01 -29.91
N GLU A 359 5.42 -14.90 -28.75
CA GLU A 359 5.03 -13.63 -28.16
C GLU A 359 6.27 -12.77 -27.85
N ASN A 360 6.19 -11.48 -28.17
CA ASN A 360 7.25 -10.53 -27.84
C ASN A 360 7.14 -10.04 -26.39
N ILE A 361 7.46 -10.92 -25.46
CA ILE A 361 7.45 -10.69 -24.02
C ILE A 361 8.84 -10.91 -23.41
N LEU A 362 9.04 -10.41 -22.20
CA LEU A 362 10.28 -10.61 -21.45
C LEU A 362 9.97 -11.11 -20.04
N MET A 363 10.94 -11.78 -19.43
CA MET A 363 10.95 -12.17 -18.03
C MET A 363 12.32 -11.85 -17.42
N ALA A 364 12.37 -11.79 -16.10
CA ALA A 364 13.61 -11.60 -15.36
C ALA A 364 14.03 -12.91 -14.69
N GLY A 365 15.24 -13.36 -15.01
CA GLY A 365 15.86 -14.55 -14.45
C GLY A 365 16.91 -14.22 -13.39
N ASN A 366 17.79 -15.20 -13.17
CA ASN A 366 18.93 -15.10 -12.26
C ASN A 366 20.24 -15.26 -13.03
N ALA A 367 21.35 -14.87 -12.41
CA ALA A 367 22.70 -15.23 -12.87
C ALA A 367 23.48 -15.85 -11.71
N LEU A 368 24.26 -16.88 -12.04
CA LEU A 368 25.25 -17.47 -11.15
C LEU A 368 26.63 -17.26 -11.76
N MET A 369 27.54 -16.64 -11.02
CA MET A 369 28.92 -16.46 -11.45
C MET A 369 29.72 -17.73 -11.15
N ASP A 370 30.31 -18.31 -12.19
CA ASP A 370 31.20 -19.46 -12.08
C ASP A 370 32.50 -19.20 -12.86
N HIS A 371 33.64 -19.25 -12.18
CA HIS A 371 34.97 -18.98 -12.75
C HIS A 371 35.05 -17.71 -13.64
N GLY A 372 34.33 -16.65 -13.27
CA GLY A 372 34.29 -15.38 -14.00
C GLY A 372 33.27 -15.33 -15.15
N ASN A 373 32.54 -16.41 -15.43
CA ASN A 373 31.46 -16.45 -16.42
C ASN A 373 30.09 -16.37 -15.74
N ALA A 374 29.18 -15.58 -16.31
CA ALA A 374 27.80 -15.52 -15.87
C ALA A 374 26.99 -16.65 -16.51
N GLN A 375 26.50 -17.58 -15.70
CA GLN A 375 25.51 -18.57 -16.12
C GLN A 375 24.11 -17.98 -15.88
N HIS A 376 23.38 -17.72 -16.97
CA HIS A 376 21.98 -17.30 -16.90
C HIS A 376 21.07 -18.47 -16.50
N ILE A 377 20.10 -18.19 -15.63
CA ILE A 377 19.07 -19.12 -15.17
C ILE A 377 17.71 -18.50 -15.51
N ALA A 378 17.01 -19.11 -16.44
CA ALA A 378 15.68 -18.70 -16.92
C ALA A 378 14.56 -19.11 -15.94
N GLU A 379 14.68 -18.66 -14.70
CA GLU A 379 13.65 -18.83 -13.67
C GLU A 379 12.72 -17.62 -13.69
N MET A 380 11.41 -17.83 -13.79
CA MET A 380 10.44 -16.79 -13.44
C MET A 380 10.15 -16.83 -11.94
N GLN A 381 9.85 -15.68 -11.36
CA GLN A 381 9.22 -15.58 -10.05
C GLN A 381 8.07 -14.59 -10.11
N HIS A 382 6.99 -14.82 -9.37
CA HIS A 382 5.92 -13.82 -9.22
C HIS A 382 6.48 -12.50 -8.68
N LEU A 383 7.38 -12.60 -7.68
CA LEU A 383 8.11 -11.46 -7.12
C LEU A 383 8.88 -10.61 -8.15
N THR A 384 9.28 -11.15 -9.30
CA THR A 384 9.96 -10.34 -10.34
C THR A 384 9.01 -9.49 -11.18
N CYS A 385 7.69 -9.68 -11.04
CA CYS A 385 6.70 -9.00 -11.86
C CYS A 385 6.62 -7.49 -11.61
N PHE A 386 7.12 -6.98 -10.48
CA PHE A 386 7.24 -5.53 -10.22
C PHE A 386 8.19 -4.84 -11.20
N ALA A 387 9.12 -5.60 -11.82
CA ALA A 387 10.14 -5.06 -12.70
C ALA A 387 9.53 -4.29 -13.88
N GLY A 388 8.34 -4.69 -14.35
CA GLY A 388 7.61 -3.98 -15.40
C GLY A 388 7.35 -2.51 -15.03
N GLY A 389 6.77 -2.27 -13.85
CA GLY A 389 6.52 -0.94 -13.29
C GLY A 389 7.81 -0.18 -12.99
N MET A 390 8.82 -0.85 -12.44
CA MET A 390 10.13 -0.25 -12.14
C MET A 390 10.81 0.28 -13.42
N TYR A 391 10.94 -0.54 -14.47
CA TYR A 391 11.52 -0.12 -15.75
C TYR A 391 10.71 1.00 -16.40
N ALA A 392 9.37 0.90 -16.41
CA ALA A 392 8.54 1.93 -17.00
C ALA A 392 8.67 3.29 -16.29
N MET A 393 8.70 3.28 -14.94
CA MET A 393 8.92 4.48 -14.13
C MET A 393 10.32 5.06 -14.35
N ALA A 394 11.35 4.22 -14.34
CA ALA A 394 12.73 4.63 -14.65
C ALA A 394 12.84 5.24 -16.05
N GLY A 395 12.15 4.66 -17.04
CA GLY A 395 12.11 5.18 -18.42
C GLY A 395 11.58 6.60 -18.50
N LYS A 396 10.54 6.93 -17.72
CA LYS A 396 10.03 8.31 -17.64
C LYS A 396 10.96 9.23 -16.88
N LEU A 397 11.44 8.82 -15.71
CA LEU A 397 12.32 9.66 -14.87
C LEU A 397 13.65 9.99 -15.56
N PHE A 398 14.26 8.99 -16.22
CA PHE A 398 15.59 9.09 -16.83
C PHE A 398 15.55 9.34 -18.34
N LYS A 399 14.36 9.55 -18.93
CA LYS A 399 14.16 9.80 -20.37
C LYS A 399 14.74 8.67 -21.26
N ARG A 400 14.49 7.43 -20.86
CA ARG A 400 14.90 6.18 -21.52
C ARG A 400 13.65 5.49 -22.07
N ASP A 401 13.28 5.79 -23.32
CA ASP A 401 12.09 5.19 -23.95
C ASP A 401 12.23 3.67 -24.13
N ASP A 402 13.47 3.17 -24.25
CA ASP A 402 13.78 1.75 -24.24
C ASP A 402 13.36 1.06 -22.93
N TYR A 403 13.49 1.74 -21.78
CA TYR A 403 13.01 1.18 -20.51
C TYR A 403 11.48 1.11 -20.44
N VAL A 404 10.76 2.03 -21.09
CA VAL A 404 9.29 1.94 -21.18
C VAL A 404 8.86 0.74 -22.02
N ASP A 405 9.60 0.43 -23.10
CA ASP A 405 9.39 -0.78 -23.90
C ASP A 405 9.68 -2.06 -23.09
N LEU A 406 10.84 -2.12 -22.43
CA LEU A 406 11.19 -3.23 -21.53
C LEU A 406 10.12 -3.43 -20.45
N GLY A 407 9.67 -2.35 -19.80
CA GLY A 407 8.60 -2.38 -18.81
C GLY A 407 7.30 -2.96 -19.36
N SER A 408 6.93 -2.59 -20.58
CA SER A 408 5.75 -3.13 -21.28
C SER A 408 5.87 -4.63 -21.54
N ARG A 409 7.03 -5.09 -22.02
CA ARG A 409 7.28 -6.50 -22.37
C ARG A 409 7.39 -7.39 -21.14
N LEU A 410 7.98 -6.89 -20.05
CA LEU A 410 8.03 -7.56 -18.74
C LEU A 410 6.63 -7.69 -18.13
N SER A 411 5.83 -6.61 -18.16
CA SER A 411 4.45 -6.63 -17.66
C SER A 411 3.60 -7.65 -18.42
N MET A 412 3.71 -7.68 -19.74
CA MET A 412 3.01 -8.66 -20.59
C MET A 412 3.55 -10.09 -20.41
N GLY A 413 4.83 -10.25 -20.05
CA GLY A 413 5.38 -11.55 -19.67
C GLY A 413 4.70 -12.14 -18.44
N CYS A 414 4.43 -11.32 -17.42
CA CYS A 414 3.65 -11.74 -16.25
C CYS A 414 2.19 -12.05 -16.60
N VAL A 415 1.55 -11.26 -17.48
CA VAL A 415 0.18 -11.59 -17.96
C VAL A 415 0.16 -12.93 -18.70
N TRP A 416 1.15 -13.19 -19.56
CA TRP A 416 1.29 -14.48 -20.22
C TRP A 416 1.48 -15.61 -19.20
N ALA A 417 2.28 -15.39 -18.16
CA ALA A 417 2.47 -16.37 -17.10
C ALA A 417 1.16 -16.69 -16.38
N TYR A 418 0.34 -15.68 -16.05
CA TYR A 418 -0.99 -15.88 -15.45
C TYR A 418 -1.90 -16.71 -16.36
N ASN A 419 -1.93 -16.37 -17.65
CA ASN A 419 -2.78 -17.02 -18.64
C ASN A 419 -2.29 -18.41 -19.08
N SER A 420 -1.11 -18.84 -18.61
CA SER A 420 -0.55 -20.15 -18.95
C SER A 420 -1.17 -21.30 -18.15
N PHE A 421 -1.79 -21.01 -16.99
CA PHE A 421 -2.27 -22.04 -16.06
C PHE A 421 -3.79 -22.16 -16.04
N ALA A 422 -4.28 -23.34 -15.68
CA ALA A 422 -5.71 -23.64 -15.64
C ALA A 422 -6.49 -22.76 -14.65
N SER A 423 -5.87 -22.34 -13.55
CA SER A 423 -6.44 -21.40 -12.59
C SER A 423 -6.54 -19.96 -13.14
N GLY A 424 -5.82 -19.64 -14.22
CA GLY A 424 -5.61 -18.26 -14.68
C GLY A 424 -4.71 -17.45 -13.74
N ILE A 425 -3.87 -18.11 -12.93
CA ILE A 425 -2.94 -17.50 -11.97
C ILE A 425 -1.56 -18.13 -12.16
N MET A 426 -0.51 -17.29 -12.17
CA MET A 426 0.87 -17.78 -12.28
C MET A 426 1.40 -18.36 -10.96
N PRO A 427 2.34 -19.31 -11.01
CA PRO A 427 3.01 -19.86 -9.82
C PRO A 427 3.95 -18.83 -9.19
N GLU A 428 4.30 -19.05 -7.92
CA GLU A 428 5.33 -18.26 -7.23
C GLU A 428 6.70 -18.35 -7.94
N ALA A 429 7.06 -19.51 -8.48
CA ALA A 429 8.29 -19.68 -9.26
C ALA A 429 8.24 -20.88 -10.23
N ALA A 430 8.87 -20.75 -11.39
CA ALA A 430 8.98 -21.81 -12.39
C ALA A 430 10.24 -21.63 -13.27
N ASP A 431 10.77 -22.73 -13.80
CA ASP A 431 11.85 -22.69 -14.79
C ASP A 431 11.28 -22.74 -16.20
N LEU A 432 11.82 -21.91 -17.09
CA LEU A 432 11.40 -21.78 -18.48
C LEU A 432 12.55 -22.04 -19.44
N VAL A 433 12.19 -22.25 -20.70
CA VAL A 433 13.16 -22.25 -21.80
C VAL A 433 13.40 -20.82 -22.26
N ALA A 434 14.65 -20.34 -22.15
CA ALA A 434 15.03 -19.04 -22.70
C ALA A 434 15.37 -19.11 -24.18
N CYS A 435 14.94 -18.10 -24.92
CA CYS A 435 15.40 -17.83 -26.28
C CYS A 435 16.88 -17.42 -26.28
N LYS A 436 17.58 -17.69 -27.39
CA LYS A 436 19.00 -17.31 -27.58
C LYS A 436 19.24 -15.80 -27.57
N LYS A 437 18.22 -15.00 -27.87
CA LYS A 437 18.27 -13.54 -27.96
C LYS A 437 17.03 -12.95 -27.29
N LEU A 438 17.18 -11.74 -26.75
CA LEU A 438 16.08 -10.93 -26.23
C LEU A 438 15.11 -10.51 -27.34
N ASP A 439 15.64 -10.17 -28.52
CA ASP A 439 14.88 -9.63 -29.64
C ASP A 439 14.99 -10.50 -30.90
N GLY A 440 13.99 -10.37 -31.78
CA GLY A 440 13.88 -11.13 -33.03
C GLY A 440 13.00 -12.38 -32.90
N PRO A 441 12.94 -13.24 -33.93
CA PRO A 441 12.15 -14.46 -33.89
C PRO A 441 12.63 -15.42 -32.81
N CYS A 442 11.71 -16.00 -32.04
CA CYS A 442 11.98 -17.12 -31.15
C CYS A 442 11.00 -18.26 -31.45
N PRO A 443 11.23 -19.01 -32.55
CA PRO A 443 10.35 -20.10 -32.92
C PRO A 443 10.32 -21.14 -31.80
N TYR A 444 9.12 -21.61 -31.49
CA TYR A 444 8.91 -22.65 -30.50
C TYR A 444 9.59 -23.96 -30.95
N ASP A 445 10.44 -24.51 -30.09
CA ASP A 445 11.16 -25.75 -30.33
C ASP A 445 10.67 -26.82 -29.35
N GLU A 446 9.85 -27.74 -29.85
CA GLU A 446 9.28 -28.86 -29.10
C GLU A 446 10.35 -29.83 -28.55
N VAL A 447 11.58 -29.80 -29.06
CA VAL A 447 12.70 -30.65 -28.61
C VAL A 447 13.49 -30.00 -27.48
N LEU A 448 13.47 -28.67 -27.37
CA LEU A 448 14.07 -27.93 -26.25
C LEU A 448 13.07 -27.64 -25.12
N ALA A 449 11.78 -27.57 -25.44
CA ALA A 449 10.67 -27.47 -24.49
C ALA A 449 10.01 -28.79 -24.01
N PRO A 450 10.53 -30.03 -24.22
CA PRO A 450 9.87 -31.23 -23.77
C PRO A 450 10.37 -31.70 -22.39
N LEU A 451 9.53 -32.53 -21.78
CA LEU A 451 9.76 -33.40 -20.61
C LEU A 451 9.31 -32.88 -19.25
N SER A 452 8.17 -32.19 -19.21
CA SER A 452 7.21 -32.56 -18.18
C SER A 452 6.22 -33.56 -18.75
N HIS A 453 6.24 -34.81 -18.25
CA HIS A 453 5.15 -35.76 -18.48
C HIS A 453 3.87 -35.38 -17.72
N ASP A 454 3.94 -34.36 -16.85
CA ASP A 454 2.78 -33.81 -16.17
C ASP A 454 2.02 -32.89 -17.14
N PRO A 455 0.79 -33.25 -17.56
CA PRO A 455 -0.02 -32.44 -18.48
C PRO A 455 -0.42 -31.08 -17.87
N ARG A 456 -0.16 -30.85 -16.58
CA ARG A 456 -0.39 -29.57 -15.90
C ARG A 456 0.73 -28.56 -16.08
N VAL A 457 1.87 -28.96 -16.66
CA VAL A 457 2.98 -28.04 -17.00
C VAL A 457 2.74 -27.51 -18.42
N PRO A 458 2.51 -26.20 -18.59
CA PRO A 458 2.21 -25.64 -19.90
C PRO A 458 3.44 -25.67 -20.83
N PRO A 459 3.23 -25.66 -22.16
CA PRO A 459 4.30 -25.46 -23.14
C PRO A 459 5.18 -24.23 -22.83
N GLY A 460 6.50 -24.37 -22.97
CA GLY A 460 7.49 -23.33 -22.66
C GLY A 460 8.04 -23.36 -21.22
N TYR A 461 7.41 -24.14 -20.33
CA TYR A 461 7.87 -24.38 -18.95
C TYR A 461 8.64 -25.70 -18.87
N LEU A 462 9.75 -25.69 -18.14
CA LEU A 462 10.55 -26.88 -17.83
C LEU A 462 10.07 -27.57 -16.55
N ASN A 463 9.86 -26.79 -15.49
CA ASN A 463 9.31 -27.26 -14.22
C ASN A 463 8.63 -26.11 -13.47
N ILE A 464 7.83 -26.46 -12.46
CA ILE A 464 7.21 -25.48 -11.57
C ILE A 464 7.79 -25.68 -10.18
N LYS A 465 8.65 -24.76 -9.76
CA LYS A 465 9.37 -24.81 -8.47
C LYS A 465 8.45 -24.61 -7.28
N SER A 466 7.52 -23.66 -7.39
CA SER A 466 6.55 -23.37 -6.34
C SER A 466 5.18 -23.10 -6.94
N LYS A 467 4.26 -24.04 -6.73
CA LYS A 467 2.91 -24.01 -7.33
C LYS A 467 1.92 -23.13 -6.57
N SER A 468 2.29 -22.60 -5.41
CA SER A 468 1.38 -21.78 -4.61
C SER A 468 1.12 -20.42 -5.27
N TYR A 469 0.14 -19.69 -4.74
CA TYR A 469 -0.04 -18.25 -4.97
C TYR A 469 -0.44 -17.56 -3.68
N LEU A 470 0.31 -16.53 -3.29
CA LEU A 470 0.21 -15.94 -1.95
C LEU A 470 -0.60 -14.64 -1.87
N LEU A 471 -1.52 -14.38 -2.81
CA LEU A 471 -2.28 -13.11 -2.90
C LEU A 471 -1.44 -11.88 -3.29
N ARG A 472 -0.33 -12.13 -3.99
CA ARG A 472 0.75 -11.21 -4.31
C ARG A 472 0.42 -10.09 -5.32
N PRO A 473 0.95 -8.85 -5.15
CA PRO A 473 0.55 -7.67 -5.93
C PRO A 473 1.37 -7.37 -7.19
N GLU A 474 2.54 -7.97 -7.37
CA GLU A 474 3.63 -7.49 -8.22
C GLU A 474 3.22 -7.37 -9.71
N ALA A 475 2.38 -8.30 -10.19
CA ALA A 475 1.81 -8.23 -11.54
C ALA A 475 0.83 -7.06 -11.70
N ILE A 476 -0.13 -6.89 -10.79
CA ILE A 476 -1.11 -5.79 -10.87
C ILE A 476 -0.48 -4.42 -10.65
N GLU A 477 0.59 -4.34 -9.85
CA GLU A 477 1.41 -3.13 -9.72
C GLU A 477 1.96 -2.69 -11.08
N SER A 478 2.61 -3.59 -11.81
CA SER A 478 3.16 -3.28 -13.13
C SER A 478 2.09 -2.87 -14.13
N LEU A 479 0.93 -3.55 -14.13
CA LEU A 479 -0.21 -3.15 -14.96
C LEU A 479 -0.73 -1.76 -14.62
N PHE A 480 -0.76 -1.41 -13.33
CA PHE A 480 -1.11 -0.06 -12.89
C PHE A 480 -0.13 0.98 -13.43
N TYR A 481 1.18 0.80 -13.26
CA TYR A 481 2.17 1.73 -13.82
C TYR A 481 2.04 1.85 -15.34
N MET A 482 1.91 0.74 -16.05
CA MET A 482 1.76 0.74 -17.50
C MET A 482 0.49 1.47 -17.96
N TRP A 483 -0.63 1.28 -17.26
CA TRP A 483 -1.85 2.06 -17.49
C TRP A 483 -1.61 3.56 -17.31
N ARG A 484 -1.00 3.97 -16.18
CA ARG A 484 -0.76 5.38 -15.87
C ARG A 484 0.21 6.03 -16.86
N ILE A 485 1.25 5.31 -17.27
CA ILE A 485 2.32 5.80 -18.13
C ILE A 485 1.89 5.84 -19.61
N THR A 486 1.14 4.84 -20.09
CA THR A 486 0.81 4.74 -21.53
C THR A 486 -0.64 5.06 -21.86
N GLY A 487 -1.56 5.04 -20.89
CA GLY A 487 -2.99 5.31 -21.09
C GLY A 487 -3.70 4.33 -22.04
N LYS A 488 -3.08 3.16 -22.29
CA LYS A 488 -3.59 2.14 -23.22
C LYS A 488 -4.59 1.25 -22.49
N GLN A 489 -5.78 1.08 -23.07
CA GLN A 489 -6.89 0.36 -22.42
C GLN A 489 -6.56 -1.10 -22.10
N VAL A 490 -5.71 -1.75 -22.91
CA VAL A 490 -5.29 -3.15 -22.72
C VAL A 490 -4.86 -3.46 -21.27
N TRP A 491 -4.17 -2.54 -20.61
CA TRP A 491 -3.71 -2.73 -19.22
C TRP A 491 -4.86 -2.86 -18.22
N ARG A 492 -5.94 -2.10 -18.40
CA ARG A 492 -7.15 -2.17 -17.58
C ARG A 492 -7.98 -3.41 -17.86
N ASP A 493 -7.95 -3.88 -19.10
CA ASP A 493 -8.70 -5.06 -19.53
C ASP A 493 -8.04 -6.33 -19.02
N VAL A 494 -6.73 -6.49 -19.21
CA VAL A 494 -5.98 -7.65 -18.66
C VAL A 494 -5.97 -7.63 -17.13
N ALA A 495 -5.90 -6.46 -16.49
CA ALA A 495 -6.09 -6.38 -15.04
C ALA A 495 -7.45 -6.93 -14.61
N TRP A 496 -8.50 -6.73 -15.41
CA TRP A 496 -9.82 -7.28 -15.08
C TRP A 496 -9.88 -8.80 -15.25
N GLU A 497 -9.20 -9.35 -16.26
CA GLU A 497 -9.07 -10.80 -16.45
C GLU A 497 -8.34 -11.46 -15.27
N LEU A 498 -7.25 -10.83 -14.81
CA LEU A 498 -6.52 -11.25 -13.61
C LEU A 498 -7.43 -11.19 -12.38
N TRP A 499 -8.20 -10.11 -12.22
CA TRP A 499 -9.17 -9.96 -11.13
C TRP A 499 -10.20 -11.10 -11.11
N GLU A 500 -10.80 -11.42 -12.25
CA GLU A 500 -11.81 -12.48 -12.36
C GLU A 500 -11.23 -13.85 -11.98
N SER A 501 -9.99 -14.13 -12.39
CA SER A 501 -9.31 -15.37 -12.01
C SER A 501 -8.98 -15.41 -10.51
N LEU A 502 -8.47 -14.30 -9.95
CA LEU A 502 -8.22 -14.22 -8.52
C LEU A 502 -9.48 -14.43 -7.69
N VAL A 503 -10.59 -13.77 -8.03
CA VAL A 503 -11.84 -13.92 -7.29
C VAL A 503 -12.34 -15.36 -7.37
N ARG A 504 -12.38 -15.95 -8.57
CA ARG A 504 -12.82 -17.34 -8.78
C ARG A 504 -12.03 -18.32 -7.91
N GLU A 505 -10.71 -18.16 -7.90
CA GLU A 505 -9.82 -19.16 -7.32
C GLU A 505 -9.59 -18.94 -5.82
N THR A 506 -9.54 -17.69 -5.33
CA THR A 506 -9.07 -17.35 -3.97
C THR A 506 -10.17 -16.96 -2.98
N GLU A 507 -11.38 -16.63 -3.45
CA GLU A 507 -12.47 -16.18 -2.56
C GLU A 507 -12.95 -17.30 -1.61
N THR A 508 -13.17 -16.94 -0.35
CA THR A 508 -13.77 -17.79 0.70
C THR A 508 -15.10 -17.21 1.17
N GLU A 509 -15.79 -17.88 2.08
CA GLU A 509 -16.98 -17.31 2.73
C GLU A 509 -16.64 -15.99 3.43
N LEU A 510 -15.51 -15.93 4.14
CA LEU A 510 -15.11 -14.77 4.95
C LEU A 510 -14.35 -13.72 4.14
N ALA A 511 -13.36 -14.11 3.35
CA ALA A 511 -12.46 -13.17 2.68
C ALA A 511 -11.80 -13.82 1.44
N PHE A 512 -10.48 -13.73 1.33
CA PHE A 512 -9.66 -14.32 0.26
C PHE A 512 -8.46 -15.03 0.89
N ALA A 513 -8.05 -16.13 0.28
CA ALA A 513 -7.06 -17.05 0.82
C ALA A 513 -5.97 -17.37 -0.21
N ILE A 514 -4.76 -17.66 0.28
CA ILE A 514 -3.67 -18.18 -0.55
C ILE A 514 -4.08 -19.51 -1.22
N LEU A 515 -3.45 -19.83 -2.35
CA LEU A 515 -3.64 -21.10 -3.07
C LEU A 515 -2.43 -22.02 -2.89
N GLU A 516 -2.69 -23.32 -2.76
CA GLU A 516 -1.65 -24.34 -2.66
C GLU A 516 -1.07 -24.74 -4.02
N ASP A 517 -1.92 -24.83 -5.06
CA ASP A 517 -1.49 -25.28 -6.40
C ASP A 517 -2.28 -24.56 -7.52
N VAL A 518 -1.64 -23.62 -8.23
CA VAL A 518 -2.23 -22.88 -9.36
C VAL A 518 -2.35 -23.70 -10.65
N THR A 519 -1.74 -24.89 -10.71
CA THR A 519 -1.74 -25.72 -11.93
C THR A 519 -3.08 -26.40 -12.18
N VAL A 520 -3.99 -26.31 -11.22
CA VAL A 520 -5.37 -26.80 -11.29
C VAL A 520 -6.32 -25.66 -10.92
N SER A 521 -7.50 -25.64 -11.54
CA SER A 521 -8.57 -24.72 -11.11
C SER A 521 -9.28 -25.27 -9.88
N MET A 522 -9.78 -24.36 -9.04
CA MET A 522 -10.43 -24.64 -7.76
C MET A 522 -9.54 -25.42 -6.80
N SER A 523 -8.27 -25.02 -6.72
CA SER A 523 -7.27 -25.60 -5.84
C SER A 523 -7.61 -25.44 -4.35
N ASN A 524 -6.95 -26.25 -3.53
CA ASN A 524 -6.98 -26.09 -2.08
C ASN A 524 -6.47 -24.70 -1.69
N LYS A 525 -7.14 -24.14 -0.68
CA LYS A 525 -6.82 -22.82 -0.12
C LYS A 525 -6.10 -23.00 1.21
N GLY A 526 -5.05 -22.22 1.43
CA GLY A 526 -4.39 -22.12 2.73
C GLY A 526 -5.14 -21.15 3.64
N ASP A 527 -5.18 -21.42 4.95
CA ASP A 527 -5.92 -20.60 5.91
C ASP A 527 -5.15 -19.34 6.36
N VAL A 528 -4.73 -18.54 5.39
CA VAL A 528 -4.03 -17.27 5.61
C VAL A 528 -4.49 -16.25 4.56
N MET A 529 -4.75 -15.02 5.01
CA MET A 529 -4.86 -13.83 4.17
C MET A 529 -3.67 -12.91 4.49
N GLU A 530 -2.72 -12.85 3.56
CA GLU A 530 -1.51 -12.02 3.71
C GLU A 530 -1.86 -10.53 3.86
N THR A 531 -1.04 -9.78 4.61
CA THR A 531 -1.35 -8.37 4.92
C THR A 531 -1.43 -7.49 3.66
N PHE A 532 -0.53 -7.75 2.71
CA PHE A 532 -0.45 -7.07 1.43
C PHE A 532 -1.64 -7.31 0.50
N TRP A 533 -2.54 -8.25 0.80
CA TRP A 533 -3.82 -8.33 0.08
C TRP A 533 -4.62 -7.02 0.20
N LEU A 534 -4.70 -6.45 1.41
CA LEU A 534 -5.36 -5.18 1.66
C LEU A 534 -4.46 -3.98 1.33
N ALA A 535 -3.16 -4.09 1.63
CA ALA A 535 -2.23 -2.99 1.48
C ALA A 535 -1.80 -2.77 0.02
N GLU A 536 -1.75 -3.80 -0.83
CA GLU A 536 -1.16 -3.69 -2.15
C GLU A 536 -2.09 -4.21 -3.23
N THR A 537 -2.47 -5.49 -3.19
CA THR A 537 -3.19 -6.14 -4.28
C THR A 537 -4.52 -5.44 -4.57
N LEU A 538 -5.37 -5.27 -3.56
CA LEU A 538 -6.62 -4.53 -3.70
C LEU A 538 -6.42 -3.03 -3.94
N LYS A 539 -5.32 -2.45 -3.47
CA LYS A 539 -4.98 -1.04 -3.69
C LYS A 539 -4.70 -0.78 -5.18
N TYR A 540 -3.85 -1.59 -5.81
CA TYR A 540 -3.54 -1.44 -7.23
C TYR A 540 -4.73 -1.78 -8.13
N PHE A 541 -5.51 -2.83 -7.81
CA PHE A 541 -6.77 -3.10 -8.51
C PHE A 541 -7.77 -1.95 -8.37
N TYR A 542 -7.81 -1.25 -7.24
CA TYR A 542 -8.67 -0.08 -7.08
C TYR A 542 -8.14 1.11 -7.89
N LEU A 543 -6.85 1.41 -7.77
CA LEU A 543 -6.22 2.59 -8.38
C LEU A 543 -6.15 2.53 -9.91
N ILE A 544 -6.04 1.35 -10.52
CA ILE A 544 -6.02 1.23 -11.98
C ILE A 544 -7.36 1.67 -12.62
N TYR A 545 -8.47 1.59 -11.87
CA TYR A 545 -9.80 2.05 -12.29
C TYR A 545 -10.22 3.38 -11.66
N GLU A 546 -9.32 4.04 -10.92
CA GLU A 546 -9.58 5.32 -10.26
C GLU A 546 -8.91 6.50 -11.00
N ASP A 547 -9.49 7.68 -10.84
CA ASP A 547 -8.99 8.94 -11.39
C ASP A 547 -7.66 9.36 -10.74
N ASP A 548 -6.81 10.04 -11.52
CA ASP A 548 -5.49 10.50 -11.06
C ASP A 548 -5.53 11.59 -9.99
N SER A 549 -6.70 12.16 -9.70
CA SER A 549 -6.90 13.04 -8.55
C SER A 549 -6.87 12.30 -7.21
N VAL A 550 -7.13 10.99 -7.18
CA VAL A 550 -7.05 10.25 -5.91
C VAL A 550 -5.61 10.01 -5.53
N ILE A 551 -4.76 9.57 -6.46
CA ILE A 551 -3.32 9.44 -6.24
C ILE A 551 -2.61 9.85 -7.52
N ASN A 552 -1.65 10.77 -7.42
CA ASN A 552 -0.94 11.32 -8.57
C ASN A 552 0.55 10.97 -8.51
N LEU A 553 1.05 10.27 -9.54
CA LEU A 553 2.46 9.87 -9.64
C LEU A 553 3.40 11.03 -9.97
N ASP A 554 2.88 12.18 -10.45
CA ASP A 554 3.67 13.38 -10.74
C ASP A 554 3.78 14.33 -9.53
N GLU A 555 3.08 14.06 -8.42
CA GLU A 555 3.16 14.92 -7.24
C GLU A 555 4.50 14.76 -6.53
N ARG A 556 5.23 15.89 -6.40
CA ARG A 556 6.60 15.90 -5.88
C ARG A 556 6.61 15.71 -4.36
N GLY A 557 7.51 14.83 -3.89
CA GLY A 557 7.97 14.81 -2.50
C GLY A 557 7.13 13.99 -1.51
N LEU A 558 6.40 12.97 -1.97
CA LEU A 558 5.66 12.03 -1.13
C LEU A 558 5.52 10.66 -1.81
N PRO A 559 5.58 9.54 -1.07
CA PRO A 559 4.87 8.35 -1.48
C PRO A 559 3.36 8.68 -1.42
N LEU A 560 2.78 8.98 -2.58
CA LEU A 560 1.33 8.99 -2.83
C LEU A 560 0.51 9.98 -1.97
N ARG A 561 0.67 11.29 -2.18
CA ARG A 561 -0.32 12.26 -1.68
C ARG A 561 -1.56 12.24 -2.58
N CYS A 562 -2.75 12.24 -1.98
CA CYS A 562 -3.99 12.53 -2.71
C CYS A 562 -4.04 14.01 -3.09
N CYS A 563 -4.67 14.34 -4.23
CA CYS A 563 -5.06 15.72 -4.51
C CYS A 563 -6.14 16.12 -3.49
N ASP A 564 -5.74 16.67 -2.35
CA ASP A 564 -6.70 17.36 -1.51
C ASP A 564 -7.19 18.58 -2.29
N GLY A 565 -8.50 18.71 -2.47
CA GLY A 565 -9.16 19.91 -2.98
C GLY A 565 -9.05 21.10 -2.02
N GLY A 566 -7.96 21.17 -1.25
CA GLY A 566 -7.62 22.14 -0.22
C GLY A 566 -6.36 22.91 -0.60
N GLY A 567 -6.34 23.51 -1.78
CA GLY A 567 -5.36 24.54 -2.10
C GLY A 567 -5.53 25.70 -1.11
N ARG A 568 -4.55 25.93 -0.24
CA ARG A 568 -4.29 27.26 0.32
C ARG A 568 -3.91 28.17 -0.86
N ARG A 569 -4.92 28.70 -1.55
CA ARG A 569 -4.77 29.95 -2.31
C ARG A 569 -5.29 31.07 -1.43
N ALA A 570 -4.39 32.01 -1.19
CA ALA A 570 -4.69 33.30 -0.61
C ALA A 570 -5.92 33.94 -1.28
N PHE A 571 -6.67 34.66 -0.44
CA PHE A 571 -7.78 35.53 -0.83
C PHE A 571 -7.46 36.33 -2.10
N HIS A 572 -8.33 36.24 -3.11
CA HIS A 572 -8.80 37.40 -3.85
C HIS A 572 -10.16 37.09 -4.47
N ALA A 573 -11.11 38.01 -4.26
CA ALA A 573 -12.48 37.96 -4.70
C ALA A 573 -12.65 38.51 -6.13
N SER A 574 -13.60 37.96 -6.88
CA SER A 574 -14.43 38.68 -7.87
C SER A 574 -15.63 37.84 -8.30
N ARG A 575 -16.64 38.54 -8.85
CA ARG A 575 -18.11 38.36 -8.73
C ARG A 575 -18.76 38.18 -10.12
N GLU A 576 -20.05 37.80 -10.13
CA GLU A 576 -21.09 37.81 -11.23
C GLU A 576 -21.31 36.51 -12.05
N LEU A 577 -22.53 36.02 -12.42
CA LEU A 577 -23.95 36.41 -12.24
C LEU A 577 -24.92 35.22 -12.59
N ALA A 578 -26.18 35.33 -12.12
CA ALA A 578 -27.28 34.34 -11.97
C ALA A 578 -28.29 34.20 -13.14
N ARG A 579 -29.09 33.11 -13.19
CA ARG A 579 -30.38 32.96 -13.95
C ARG A 579 -31.16 31.67 -13.55
N GLY A 580 -32.28 31.82 -12.83
CA GLY A 580 -33.25 30.75 -12.55
C GLY A 580 -34.44 31.23 -11.70
N SER A 581 -35.64 30.64 -11.84
CA SER A 581 -36.89 31.12 -11.18
C SER A 581 -36.92 31.01 -9.65
N PHE A 582 -35.99 30.22 -9.10
CA PHE A 582 -35.74 30.02 -7.67
C PHE A 582 -34.48 30.72 -7.17
N GLU A 583 -33.76 31.39 -8.05
CA GLU A 583 -32.51 32.06 -7.73
C GLU A 583 -32.78 33.37 -6.97
N GLY A 584 -32.02 33.61 -5.90
CA GLY A 584 -32.28 34.69 -4.94
C GLY A 584 -33.34 34.40 -3.88
N LYS A 585 -34.17 33.35 -4.04
CA LYS A 585 -35.11 32.91 -3.01
C LYS A 585 -34.43 32.04 -1.97
N ASN A 586 -34.83 32.19 -0.71
CA ASN A 586 -34.34 31.36 0.39
C ASN A 586 -35.00 29.96 0.37
N HIS A 587 -34.46 28.98 1.11
CA HIS A 587 -34.97 27.60 1.05
C HIS A 587 -36.46 27.46 1.42
N TYR A 588 -37.00 28.32 2.28
CA TYR A 588 -38.43 28.29 2.67
C TYR A 588 -39.32 28.79 1.54
N GLU A 589 -38.93 29.89 0.91
CA GLU A 589 -39.62 30.47 -0.25
C GLU A 589 -39.60 29.54 -1.46
N ARG A 590 -38.48 28.84 -1.70
CA ARG A 590 -38.36 27.87 -2.81
C ARG A 590 -39.33 26.70 -2.65
N LEU A 591 -39.49 26.21 -1.42
CA LEU A 591 -40.46 25.16 -1.11
C LEU A 591 -41.87 25.68 -0.87
N LYS A 592 -42.09 27.01 -0.92
CA LYS A 592 -43.35 27.66 -0.56
C LYS A 592 -43.89 27.18 0.80
N VAL A 593 -43.01 27.03 1.78
CA VAL A 593 -43.38 26.64 3.17
C VAL A 593 -43.13 27.80 4.13
N PRO A 594 -43.97 27.96 5.17
CA PRO A 594 -43.76 28.97 6.21
C PRO A 594 -42.43 28.78 6.96
N LEU A 595 -41.84 29.87 7.44
CA LEU A 595 -40.56 29.86 8.19
C LEU A 595 -40.65 29.09 9.52
N ASP A 596 -41.84 28.98 10.10
CA ASP A 596 -42.14 28.28 11.34
C ASP A 596 -42.55 26.81 11.14
N ALA A 597 -42.73 26.34 9.90
CA ALA A 597 -43.17 24.97 9.61
C ALA A 597 -42.18 23.95 10.17
N SER A 598 -42.60 23.01 11.02
CA SER A 598 -41.67 22.08 11.68
C SER A 598 -41.06 21.04 10.72
N PRO A 599 -39.88 20.46 11.01
CA PRO A 599 -39.26 19.46 10.13
C PRO A 599 -40.17 18.23 9.90
N GLY A 600 -40.97 17.87 10.91
CA GLY A 600 -41.98 16.82 10.80
C GLY A 600 -43.09 17.15 9.80
N GLU A 601 -43.51 18.41 9.70
CA GLU A 601 -44.52 18.86 8.74
C GLU A 601 -43.98 18.94 7.31
N ILE A 602 -42.69 19.23 7.16
CA ILE A 602 -41.98 19.18 5.88
C ILE A 602 -41.78 17.72 5.43
N LYS A 603 -41.49 16.80 6.36
CA LYS A 603 -41.32 15.35 6.08
C LYS A 603 -42.62 14.59 5.83
N LYS A 604 -43.79 15.12 6.21
CA LYS A 604 -45.06 14.37 6.18
C LYS A 604 -45.62 14.25 4.76
N TYR A 605 -44.92 13.53 3.88
CA TYR A 605 -45.36 12.67 2.76
C TYR A 605 -44.13 11.93 2.22
N SER A 606 -43.65 10.91 2.94
CA SER A 606 -42.63 9.95 2.45
C SER A 606 -42.84 8.53 2.98
N LEU A 607 -44.02 8.23 3.53
CA LEU A 607 -44.38 6.89 4.00
C LEU A 607 -45.84 6.61 3.62
N VAL A 608 -46.10 5.36 3.20
CA VAL A 608 -47.39 4.66 2.95
C VAL A 608 -47.92 4.70 1.50
N PHE A 609 -48.22 3.60 0.78
CA PHE A 609 -48.03 2.13 0.92
C PHE A 609 -48.49 1.45 -0.41
N LEU A 610 -48.19 0.15 -0.60
CA LEU A 610 -48.89 -0.83 -1.49
C LEU A 610 -50.44 -0.83 -1.28
N PRO A 611 -51.30 -1.63 -1.96
CA PRO A 611 -51.49 -2.03 -3.37
C PRO A 611 -52.92 -1.67 -3.92
N TYR A 612 -53.16 -1.87 -5.23
CA TYR A 612 -54.41 -2.01 -6.02
C TYR A 612 -55.74 -1.24 -5.71
N THR A 613 -56.27 -0.66 -6.80
CA THR A 613 -57.68 -0.36 -7.20
C THR A 613 -58.49 0.80 -6.58
N ILE A 614 -58.62 1.86 -7.41
CA ILE A 614 -59.85 2.43 -7.99
C ILE A 614 -60.90 3.16 -7.12
N LEU A 615 -61.23 4.36 -7.65
CA LEU A 615 -62.44 5.19 -7.57
C LEU A 615 -62.46 6.43 -6.65
N TYR A 616 -63.20 7.39 -7.21
CA TYR A 616 -63.02 8.84 -7.26
C TYR A 616 -63.94 9.57 -6.25
N ASN A 617 -63.69 10.87 -6.08
CA ASN A 617 -64.52 11.92 -5.43
C ASN A 617 -64.52 11.90 -3.90
N SER A 618 -64.29 12.99 -3.18
CA SER A 618 -64.87 14.33 -3.34
C SER A 618 -63.97 15.40 -2.68
N TRP A 619 -63.96 16.58 -3.27
CA TRP A 619 -63.21 17.77 -2.86
C TRP A 619 -63.80 18.44 -1.61
N ALA A 620 -62.93 18.90 -0.71
CA ALA A 620 -62.82 20.30 -0.26
C ALA A 620 -62.31 20.39 1.20
N ASN A 621 -61.44 21.39 1.43
CA ASN A 621 -60.87 21.87 2.69
C ASN A 621 -59.55 21.23 3.15
N MET A 622 -58.41 21.73 2.65
CA MET A 622 -57.21 21.89 3.49
C MET A 622 -56.14 22.79 2.84
N ILE A 623 -55.75 23.81 3.62
CA ILE A 623 -54.52 24.64 3.55
C ILE A 623 -53.33 23.84 2.97
N PRO A 624 -52.46 24.41 2.11
CA PRO A 624 -51.64 23.64 1.16
C PRO A 624 -50.48 22.88 1.83
N ARG A 625 -50.74 21.69 2.36
CA ARG A 625 -49.70 20.77 2.84
C ARG A 625 -49.33 19.73 1.79
N ARG A 626 -48.75 20.12 0.65
CA ARG A 626 -48.12 19.20 -0.35
C ARG A 626 -47.07 19.90 -1.23
N SER A 627 -46.18 20.71 -0.66
CA SER A 627 -45.37 21.60 -1.51
C SER A 627 -44.20 20.92 -2.23
N PHE A 628 -43.39 20.09 -1.57
CA PHE A 628 -42.17 19.54 -2.19
C PHE A 628 -42.43 18.61 -3.37
N TYR A 629 -43.27 17.57 -3.21
CA TYR A 629 -43.50 16.60 -4.28
C TYR A 629 -44.26 17.22 -5.47
N ALA A 630 -45.23 18.11 -5.20
CA ALA A 630 -45.95 18.82 -6.26
C ALA A 630 -45.01 19.78 -7.03
N LEU A 631 -44.17 20.55 -6.33
CA LEU A 631 -43.17 21.42 -6.96
C LEU A 631 -42.12 20.61 -7.72
N SER A 632 -41.64 19.50 -7.16
CA SER A 632 -40.66 18.62 -7.80
C SER A 632 -41.21 17.98 -9.07
N LYS A 633 -42.47 17.55 -9.06
CA LYS A 633 -43.13 16.99 -10.26
C LYS A 633 -43.42 18.07 -11.30
N ALA A 634 -43.87 19.25 -10.88
CA ALA A 634 -44.16 20.38 -11.76
C ALA A 634 -42.91 20.97 -12.41
N HIS A 635 -41.76 20.94 -11.73
CA HIS A 635 -40.47 21.43 -12.22
C HIS A 635 -39.50 20.30 -12.60
N HIS A 636 -40.00 19.07 -12.78
CA HIS A 636 -39.16 17.94 -13.18
C HIS A 636 -38.61 18.17 -14.59
N PRO A 637 -37.33 17.87 -14.87
CA PRO A 637 -36.73 18.05 -16.19
C PRO A 637 -37.47 17.28 -17.29
N ASP A 638 -37.96 16.08 -16.98
CA ASP A 638 -38.71 15.28 -17.95
C ASP A 638 -40.09 15.84 -18.29
N ALA A 639 -40.71 16.62 -17.40
CA ALA A 639 -41.98 17.29 -17.64
C ALA A 639 -41.78 18.65 -18.33
N ASN A 640 -40.59 19.23 -18.22
CA ASN A 640 -40.23 20.54 -18.78
C ASN A 640 -38.95 20.44 -19.63
N ARG A 641 -38.91 19.48 -20.56
CA ARG A 641 -37.69 19.16 -21.34
C ARG A 641 -37.16 20.33 -22.18
N SER A 642 -38.03 21.28 -22.50
CA SER A 642 -37.70 22.50 -23.26
C SER A 642 -37.26 23.67 -22.39
N ASP A 643 -37.34 23.56 -21.06
CA ASP A 643 -36.84 24.59 -20.14
C ASP A 643 -35.37 24.27 -19.77
N PRO A 644 -34.40 25.06 -20.25
CA PRO A 644 -32.98 24.82 -19.99
C PRO A 644 -32.61 24.89 -18.50
N ASP A 645 -33.43 25.57 -17.69
CA ASP A 645 -33.20 25.72 -16.25
C ASP A 645 -33.97 24.69 -15.42
N ALA A 646 -34.75 23.78 -16.03
CA ALA A 646 -35.57 22.80 -15.31
C ALA A 646 -34.73 21.91 -14.38
N SER A 647 -33.59 21.42 -14.86
CA SER A 647 -32.66 20.61 -14.05
C SER A 647 -32.06 21.39 -12.89
N HIS A 648 -31.72 22.66 -13.12
CA HIS A 648 -31.18 23.54 -12.09
C HIS A 648 -32.25 23.87 -11.03
N ASN A 649 -33.45 24.29 -11.46
CA ASN A 649 -34.59 24.59 -10.60
C ASN A 649 -35.01 23.38 -9.76
N PHE A 650 -35.06 22.18 -10.37
CA PHE A 650 -35.33 20.93 -9.65
C PHE A 650 -34.28 20.61 -8.58
N SER A 651 -33.00 20.85 -8.90
CA SER A 651 -31.90 20.70 -7.95
C SER A 651 -32.07 21.61 -6.73
N LEU A 652 -32.39 22.90 -6.96
CA LEU A 652 -32.61 23.89 -5.90
C LEU A 652 -33.81 23.58 -5.02
N ILE A 653 -34.93 23.12 -5.60
CA ILE A 653 -36.12 22.72 -4.84
C ILE A 653 -35.77 21.58 -3.89
N SER A 654 -35.11 20.54 -4.37
CA SER A 654 -34.85 19.40 -3.51
C SER A 654 -33.65 19.61 -2.57
N GLU A 655 -32.69 20.49 -2.88
CA GLU A 655 -31.67 20.95 -1.92
C GLU A 655 -32.36 21.63 -0.73
N SER A 656 -33.30 22.54 -1.02
CA SER A 656 -34.10 23.23 -0.01
C SER A 656 -34.85 22.24 0.89
N TYR A 657 -35.44 21.19 0.32
CA TYR A 657 -36.08 20.13 1.10
C TYR A 657 -35.09 19.38 2.00
N THR A 658 -33.92 19.04 1.48
CA THR A 658 -32.90 18.26 2.22
C THR A 658 -32.37 19.03 3.43
N ILE A 659 -32.26 20.35 3.32
CA ILE A 659 -31.82 21.23 4.41
C ILE A 659 -32.95 21.45 5.42
N LEU A 660 -34.16 21.81 4.97
CA LEU A 660 -35.25 22.18 5.87
C LEU A 660 -35.95 21.00 6.54
N SER A 661 -35.90 19.81 5.92
CA SER A 661 -36.47 18.59 6.53
C SER A 661 -35.58 18.02 7.63
N ASP A 662 -34.28 18.33 7.70
CA ASP A 662 -33.40 17.86 8.78
C ASP A 662 -33.28 18.91 9.90
N PRO A 663 -33.62 18.58 11.16
CA PRO A 663 -33.59 19.54 12.26
C PRO A 663 -32.22 20.20 12.48
N SER A 664 -31.12 19.45 12.34
CA SER A 664 -29.76 19.95 12.60
C SER A 664 -29.27 20.88 11.47
N ARG A 665 -29.54 20.50 10.22
CA ARG A 665 -29.16 21.28 9.04
C ARG A 665 -30.01 22.54 8.92
N ARG A 666 -31.30 22.44 9.23
CA ARG A 666 -32.20 23.60 9.33
C ARG A 666 -31.72 24.57 10.39
N ALA A 667 -31.45 24.11 11.61
CA ALA A 667 -30.99 24.99 12.69
C ALA A 667 -29.70 25.74 12.31
N THR A 668 -28.79 25.07 11.58
CA THR A 668 -27.58 25.67 11.02
C THR A 668 -27.93 26.71 9.94
N TYR A 669 -28.82 26.39 9.01
CA TYR A 669 -29.26 27.31 7.96
C TYR A 669 -29.99 28.54 8.51
N ASP A 670 -30.89 28.37 9.48
CA ASP A 670 -31.62 29.46 10.12
C ASP A 670 -30.66 30.38 10.89
N ARG A 671 -29.66 29.79 11.56
CA ARG A 671 -28.59 30.52 12.26
C ARG A 671 -27.72 31.32 11.30
N ASP A 672 -27.33 30.73 10.16
CA ASP A 672 -26.27 31.27 9.31
C ASP A 672 -26.80 32.11 8.14
N VAL A 673 -28.04 31.90 7.70
CA VAL A 673 -28.58 32.51 6.47
C VAL A 673 -29.79 33.40 6.75
N LEU A 674 -30.73 32.98 7.61
CA LEU A 674 -31.92 33.79 7.94
C LEU A 674 -31.61 34.94 8.91
N ARG A 675 -30.69 34.74 9.89
CA ARG A 675 -30.22 35.84 10.76
C ARG A 675 -29.49 36.96 10.00
N LEU A 676 -29.03 36.70 8.78
CA LEU A 676 -28.43 37.70 7.90
C LEU A 676 -29.46 38.43 7.01
N HIS A 677 -30.73 38.01 7.01
CA HIS A 677 -31.82 38.61 6.21
C HIS A 677 -32.88 39.36 7.06
N GLU A 678 -32.80 39.36 8.39
CA GLU A 678 -33.56 40.30 9.23
C GLU A 678 -32.90 41.68 9.25
N HIS A 679 -33.09 42.45 8.18
CA HIS A 679 -32.82 43.89 8.21
C HIS A 679 -34.03 44.62 8.81
N HIS A 680 -33.84 45.15 10.02
CA HIS A 680 -34.67 46.21 10.58
C HIS A 680 -34.79 47.37 9.58
N HIS A 681 -36.02 47.69 9.19
CA HIS A 681 -36.36 48.99 8.63
C HIS A 681 -36.19 50.08 9.70
N HIS A 682 -35.21 50.96 9.51
CA HIS A 682 -35.29 52.36 9.96
C HIS A 682 -35.33 53.26 8.72
N HIS A 683 -36.23 54.24 8.76
CA HIS A 683 -36.63 55.18 7.72
C HIS A 683 -35.48 55.92 7.03
N HIS A 684 -35.54 56.09 5.70
CA HIS A 684 -35.99 57.32 5.02
C HIS A 684 -35.75 57.26 3.49
N HIS A 685 -36.79 57.63 2.72
CA HIS A 685 -36.81 57.96 1.28
C HIS A 685 -35.92 59.20 0.94
N PRO A 686 -35.78 59.65 -0.34
CA PRO A 686 -36.27 59.11 -1.64
C PRO A 686 -35.26 59.13 -2.84
N HIS A 687 -35.63 58.33 -3.87
CA HIS A 687 -35.60 58.53 -5.33
C HIS A 687 -34.42 59.23 -6.07
N HIS A 688 -33.88 58.59 -7.12
CA HIS A 688 -34.29 58.73 -8.54
C HIS A 688 -33.20 58.22 -9.52
N HIS A 689 -33.68 57.55 -10.56
CA HIS A 689 -32.98 56.90 -11.67
C HIS A 689 -32.23 57.85 -12.62
N GLY A 690 -31.24 57.33 -13.34
CA GLY A 690 -30.73 57.97 -14.54
C GLY A 690 -29.62 57.17 -15.20
N SER A 691 -29.94 56.58 -16.34
CA SER A 691 -29.26 55.53 -17.10
C SER A 691 -28.46 56.07 -18.30
N TYR A 692 -27.87 55.13 -19.06
CA TYR A 692 -27.37 55.28 -20.44
C TYR A 692 -25.97 55.91 -20.57
N HIS A 693 -25.08 55.50 -21.47
CA HIS A 693 -24.98 54.32 -22.32
C HIS A 693 -23.57 54.37 -22.95
N SER A 694 -23.03 53.19 -23.22
CA SER A 694 -22.24 52.81 -24.40
C SER A 694 -21.26 53.80 -25.04
N THR A 695 -20.02 53.36 -25.28
CA THR A 695 -19.59 52.94 -26.63
C THR A 695 -18.19 52.34 -26.59
N ASN A 696 -18.11 51.05 -26.91
CA ASN A 696 -16.92 50.43 -27.50
C ASN A 696 -16.93 50.71 -29.02
N PRO A 697 -15.78 50.59 -29.67
CA PRO A 697 -15.65 49.61 -30.76
C PRO A 697 -14.36 48.78 -30.61
N ALA A 698 -14.45 47.45 -30.64
CA ALA A 698 -14.29 46.57 -31.82
C ALA A 698 -12.84 46.02 -31.91
N GLY A 699 -12.56 44.73 -31.99
CA GLY A 699 -13.38 43.51 -32.03
C GLY A 699 -12.46 42.28 -31.89
N GLY A 700 -13.01 41.10 -31.53
CA GLY A 700 -12.16 39.90 -31.42
C GLY A 700 -12.71 38.54 -30.93
N ARG A 701 -13.97 38.41 -30.48
CA ARG A 701 -14.76 37.15 -30.28
C ARG A 701 -14.38 36.11 -29.16
N PRO A 702 -15.36 35.34 -28.60
CA PRO A 702 -15.48 34.86 -27.18
C PRO A 702 -15.38 33.29 -27.04
N PRO A 703 -15.63 32.54 -25.91
CA PRO A 703 -16.49 32.81 -24.71
C PRO A 703 -16.17 32.14 -23.31
N SER A 704 -16.96 32.57 -22.29
CA SER A 704 -17.52 31.86 -21.07
C SER A 704 -16.59 31.17 -20.05
N GLY A 705 -16.66 31.37 -18.72
CA GLY A 705 -17.78 31.61 -17.79
C GLY A 705 -17.81 30.45 -16.76
N LEU A 706 -17.17 30.56 -15.58
CA LEU A 706 -17.67 31.06 -14.27
C LEU A 706 -18.28 29.99 -13.31
N SER A 707 -17.53 29.80 -12.21
CA SER A 707 -17.83 29.41 -10.81
C SER A 707 -18.86 28.35 -10.38
N ARG A 708 -18.30 27.36 -9.64
CA ARG A 708 -18.61 26.86 -8.27
C ARG A 708 -20.07 26.54 -7.86
N ARG A 709 -20.35 25.25 -7.58
CA ARG A 709 -20.78 24.64 -6.29
C ARG A 709 -21.39 23.23 -6.53
N ARG A 710 -21.10 22.28 -5.63
CA ARG A 710 -21.57 20.87 -5.66
C ARG A 710 -23.08 20.77 -5.42
N GLY A 711 -23.73 19.84 -6.10
CA GLY A 711 -25.04 19.27 -5.74
C GLY A 711 -25.10 17.80 -6.15
N THR A 712 -25.63 16.96 -5.27
CA THR A 712 -25.84 15.52 -5.40
C THR A 712 -26.77 15.17 -6.57
N PHE A 713 -26.36 14.22 -7.43
CA PHE A 713 -27.26 13.64 -8.42
C PHE A 713 -28.38 12.87 -7.74
N ARG A 714 -29.59 13.20 -8.17
CA ARG A 714 -30.87 12.61 -7.82
C ARG A 714 -31.35 11.80 -9.00
N GLY A 715 -31.52 10.50 -8.80
CA GLY A 715 -32.23 9.63 -9.73
C GLY A 715 -32.99 8.56 -8.94
N PRO A 716 -34.20 8.16 -9.37
CA PRO A 716 -34.96 7.11 -8.68
C PRO A 716 -34.32 5.72 -8.88
N PRO A 717 -34.41 4.81 -7.90
CA PRO A 717 -33.74 3.51 -7.95
C PRO A 717 -34.41 2.53 -8.95
N PRO A 718 -33.62 1.62 -9.56
CA PRO A 718 -34.08 0.68 -10.58
C PRO A 718 -34.78 -0.52 -9.95
N SER A 719 -36.08 -0.40 -9.70
CA SER A 719 -36.94 -1.56 -9.39
C SER A 719 -38.30 -1.50 -10.09
N PHE A 720 -38.38 -0.86 -11.28
CA PHE A 720 -39.66 -0.54 -11.92
C PHE A 720 -39.86 -1.03 -13.37
N TYR A 721 -38.99 -1.90 -13.92
CA TYR A 721 -39.26 -2.52 -15.23
C TYR A 721 -39.11 -4.03 -15.22
N ARG A 722 -40.12 -4.72 -15.78
CA ARG A 722 -40.31 -6.17 -15.83
C ARG A 722 -40.16 -6.62 -17.30
N SER A 723 -39.22 -7.54 -17.55
CA SER A 723 -39.09 -8.44 -18.73
C SER A 723 -38.99 -7.86 -20.15
N GLY A 724 -37.99 -8.35 -20.90
CA GLY A 724 -38.12 -8.67 -22.33
C GLY A 724 -37.84 -7.54 -23.32
N GLY A 725 -36.75 -7.67 -24.08
CA GLY A 725 -36.28 -6.67 -25.05
C GLY A 725 -37.13 -6.52 -26.31
N TRP A 726 -36.90 -5.44 -27.07
CA TRP A 726 -37.49 -5.24 -28.41
C TRP A 726 -36.70 -4.25 -29.29
N GLY A 727 -36.75 -4.50 -30.61
CA GLY A 727 -36.36 -3.60 -31.69
C GLY A 727 -36.74 -4.17 -33.08
N ALA A 728 -37.06 -3.31 -34.04
CA ALA A 728 -37.80 -3.55 -35.30
C ALA A 728 -37.18 -4.51 -36.36
N HIS A 729 -36.13 -5.25 -36.00
CA HIS A 729 -35.46 -6.23 -36.87
C HIS A 729 -35.32 -7.61 -36.20
N ALA A 730 -36.21 -7.92 -35.26
CA ALA A 730 -36.21 -9.19 -34.55
C ALA A 730 -36.50 -10.39 -35.47
N ASP A 731 -37.44 -10.26 -36.41
CA ASP A 731 -37.86 -11.40 -37.25
C ASP A 731 -36.83 -11.77 -38.33
N LYS A 732 -36.14 -10.79 -38.92
CA LYS A 732 -35.04 -11.05 -39.89
C LYS A 732 -33.83 -11.74 -39.25
N ARG A 733 -33.57 -11.50 -37.96
CA ARG A 733 -32.47 -12.16 -37.23
C ARG A 733 -32.84 -13.54 -36.73
N ARG A 734 -34.13 -13.79 -36.45
CA ARG A 734 -34.62 -15.15 -36.17
C ARG A 734 -34.52 -16.04 -37.41
N GLN A 735 -34.88 -15.50 -38.59
CA GLN A 735 -34.71 -16.21 -39.87
C GLN A 735 -33.25 -16.54 -40.20
N ALA A 736 -32.32 -15.59 -40.03
CA ALA A 736 -30.90 -15.83 -40.26
C ALA A 736 -30.29 -16.84 -39.27
N HIS A 737 -30.86 -16.97 -38.07
CA HIS A 737 -30.41 -17.95 -37.09
C HIS A 737 -30.95 -19.35 -37.42
N GLU A 738 -32.20 -19.46 -37.84
CA GLU A 738 -32.84 -20.74 -38.21
C GLU A 738 -32.24 -21.35 -39.49
N GLU A 739 -31.83 -20.52 -40.46
CA GLU A 739 -31.12 -20.96 -41.68
C GLU A 739 -29.68 -21.44 -41.40
N SER A 740 -29.07 -21.02 -40.29
CA SER A 740 -27.70 -21.40 -39.92
C SER A 740 -27.60 -22.70 -39.11
N THR A 741 -28.73 -23.34 -38.75
CA THR A 741 -28.74 -24.51 -37.85
C THR A 741 -29.56 -25.70 -38.34
N GLY A 742 -29.89 -25.78 -39.64
CA GLY A 742 -30.60 -26.93 -40.23
C GLY A 742 -29.77 -27.70 -41.27
N GLY A 743 -29.23 -28.87 -40.91
CA GLY A 743 -28.59 -29.78 -41.88
C GLY A 743 -27.81 -30.93 -41.24
N ALA A 744 -28.51 -32.04 -40.99
CA ALA A 744 -28.00 -33.29 -40.42
C ALA A 744 -27.14 -34.12 -41.40
N GLY A 745 -26.29 -35.02 -40.87
CA GLY A 745 -25.71 -36.09 -41.70
C GLY A 745 -24.57 -36.93 -41.11
N SER A 746 -24.91 -37.86 -40.21
CA SER A 746 -24.37 -39.25 -40.09
C SER A 746 -22.87 -39.55 -39.94
N GLY A 747 -22.56 -40.41 -38.95
CA GLY A 747 -21.70 -41.59 -39.19
C GLY A 747 -20.61 -41.86 -38.16
N SER A 748 -20.89 -42.72 -37.20
CA SER A 748 -19.89 -43.40 -36.36
C SER A 748 -20.11 -44.91 -36.45
N ALA A 749 -19.08 -45.67 -36.89
CA ALA A 749 -18.76 -47.03 -36.42
C ALA A 749 -17.54 -47.68 -37.15
N ALA A 750 -16.57 -48.08 -36.33
CA ALA A 750 -15.90 -49.39 -36.29
C ALA A 750 -14.90 -49.89 -37.38
N SER A 751 -13.69 -50.20 -36.88
CA SER A 751 -12.96 -51.48 -36.96
C SER A 751 -11.77 -51.69 -37.92
N SER A 752 -10.69 -52.19 -37.30
CA SER A 752 -9.81 -53.32 -37.71
C SER A 752 -8.52 -53.10 -38.54
N SER A 753 -7.42 -53.52 -37.89
CA SER A 753 -6.32 -54.42 -38.34
C SER A 753 -5.37 -54.07 -39.49
N ALA A 754 -4.08 -54.04 -39.12
CA ALA A 754 -2.93 -54.79 -39.64
C ALA A 754 -2.63 -54.82 -41.16
N GLY A 755 -1.34 -54.60 -41.50
CA GLY A 755 -0.74 -55.15 -42.72
C GLY A 755 0.31 -54.27 -43.41
N GLU A 756 1.58 -54.56 -43.10
CA GLU A 756 2.75 -54.62 -43.99
C GLU A 756 2.98 -53.63 -45.16
N GLY A 757 4.17 -53.01 -45.11
CA GLY A 757 5.16 -53.16 -46.18
C GLY A 757 5.22 -52.06 -47.25
N THR A 758 6.27 -51.23 -47.23
CA THR A 758 7.49 -51.45 -48.04
C THR A 758 8.40 -50.21 -48.05
N ASP A 759 9.69 -50.52 -48.21
CA ASP A 759 10.88 -49.71 -48.06
C ASP A 759 11.06 -48.52 -49.01
N ARG A 760 11.84 -47.55 -48.51
CA ARG A 760 13.05 -46.90 -49.11
C ARG A 760 13.10 -45.44 -48.66
N ALA A 761 14.20 -44.84 -48.21
CA ALA A 761 15.59 -45.26 -48.12
C ALA A 761 16.30 -44.40 -47.06
N ASN A 762 17.24 -45.03 -46.36
CA ASN A 762 18.26 -44.42 -45.54
C ASN A 762 19.30 -43.72 -46.46
N PRO A 763 19.93 -42.62 -46.02
CA PRO A 763 21.38 -42.69 -46.04
C PRO A 763 22.03 -42.04 -44.81
N TRP A 764 23.17 -42.63 -44.42
CA TRP A 764 24.18 -42.15 -43.45
C TRP A 764 24.07 -42.70 -42.03
N ASN A 765 24.30 -44.01 -41.92
CA ASN A 765 25.09 -44.57 -40.83
C ASN A 765 26.50 -44.88 -41.38
N THR A 766 27.56 -44.42 -40.72
CA THR A 766 28.65 -45.29 -40.23
C THR A 766 29.70 -44.48 -39.49
N SER A 767 29.91 -44.91 -38.25
CA SER A 767 31.05 -44.68 -37.39
C SER A 767 32.37 -45.17 -38.00
N ALA A 768 33.45 -44.39 -37.83
CA ALA A 768 34.81 -44.84 -37.47
C ALA A 768 35.80 -43.69 -37.74
N PHE A 769 36.49 -43.16 -36.72
CA PHE A 769 37.92 -42.84 -36.79
C PHE A 769 38.48 -42.68 -35.37
N HIS A 770 39.66 -43.27 -35.19
CA HIS A 770 40.39 -43.51 -33.95
C HIS A 770 41.46 -42.42 -33.69
N HIS A 771 41.72 -42.20 -32.39
CA HIS A 771 43.01 -41.97 -31.70
C HIS A 771 43.80 -40.64 -31.77
N ALA A 772 44.39 -40.38 -30.57
CA ALA A 772 45.57 -39.58 -30.18
C ALA A 772 45.33 -38.13 -29.72
N ASP A 773 45.98 -37.55 -28.71
CA ASP A 773 46.76 -37.96 -27.51
C ASP A 773 47.15 -36.63 -26.79
N TYR A 774 47.41 -36.65 -25.47
CA TYR A 774 47.94 -35.58 -24.58
C TYR A 774 47.11 -34.28 -24.34
N GLY A 775 46.95 -33.74 -23.12
CA GLY A 775 47.55 -34.06 -21.81
C GLY A 775 46.82 -33.38 -20.63
N GLY A 776 47.02 -33.94 -19.42
CA GLY A 776 46.49 -33.48 -18.12
C GLY A 776 47.05 -32.13 -17.66
N MET A 777 46.58 -31.55 -16.55
CA MET A 777 46.74 -32.06 -15.19
C MET A 777 45.64 -31.52 -14.24
N GLY A 778 45.10 -32.38 -13.38
CA GLY A 778 44.61 -31.99 -12.05
C GLY A 778 45.71 -32.21 -10.99
N PRO A 779 45.37 -32.22 -9.69
CA PRO A 779 46.14 -32.99 -8.71
C PRO A 779 45.25 -34.01 -8.00
N GLY A 780 45.74 -35.25 -7.88
CA GLY A 780 45.16 -36.26 -7.00
C GLY A 780 45.34 -37.70 -7.46
N SER A 781 46.59 -38.17 -7.55
CA SER A 781 46.97 -39.57 -7.78
C SER A 781 47.12 -40.35 -6.47
N ASP A 782 46.62 -41.58 -6.41
CA ASP A 782 47.27 -42.69 -5.69
C ASP A 782 47.18 -43.98 -6.55
N PRO A 783 48.27 -44.76 -6.72
CA PRO A 783 48.41 -45.80 -7.71
C PRO A 783 48.67 -47.17 -7.08
N PHE A 784 47.63 -47.89 -6.64
CA PHE A 784 47.73 -49.35 -6.42
C PHE A 784 46.43 -50.06 -6.79
N LYS A 785 46.53 -50.99 -7.76
CA LYS A 785 45.46 -51.86 -8.23
C LYS A 785 44.85 -52.67 -7.08
N HIS A 786 43.55 -52.52 -6.87
CA HIS A 786 42.67 -53.64 -6.54
C HIS A 786 41.48 -53.64 -7.49
N ARG A 787 41.36 -54.75 -8.23
CA ARG A 787 40.12 -55.18 -8.90
C ARG A 787 39.13 -55.55 -7.81
N ASP A 788 37.95 -54.95 -7.81
CA ASP A 788 36.66 -55.62 -8.00
C ASP A 788 35.53 -54.58 -7.96
N GLU A 789 34.43 -54.92 -8.65
CA GLU A 789 33.31 -54.06 -9.05
C GLU A 789 32.67 -53.23 -7.92
N HIS A 790 32.26 -52.01 -8.29
CA HIS A 790 31.16 -51.15 -7.79
C HIS A 790 31.62 -49.70 -7.57
N VAL A 791 31.56 -48.88 -8.63
CA VAL A 791 31.54 -47.42 -8.48
C VAL A 791 30.08 -47.00 -8.22
N PRO A 792 29.75 -46.40 -7.06
CA PRO A 792 28.38 -46.02 -6.75
C PRO A 792 28.00 -44.80 -7.58
N HIS A 793 27.27 -45.06 -8.65
CA HIS A 793 26.31 -44.12 -9.21
C HIS A 793 25.41 -43.62 -8.07
N PHE A 794 25.17 -42.30 -8.05
CA PHE A 794 24.28 -41.57 -7.14
C PHE A 794 23.29 -42.49 -6.41
N ASP A 795 23.56 -42.79 -5.13
CA ASP A 795 22.67 -43.58 -4.28
C ASP A 795 21.46 -42.71 -3.95
N LYS A 796 20.47 -42.71 -4.85
CA LYS A 796 19.22 -41.98 -4.67
C LYS A 796 18.57 -42.33 -3.34
N ALA A 797 18.66 -43.58 -2.87
CA ALA A 797 18.10 -43.98 -1.59
C ALA A 797 18.92 -43.45 -0.40
N GLY A 798 20.26 -43.41 -0.49
CA GLY A 798 21.15 -42.78 0.48
C GLY A 798 21.02 -41.26 0.53
N HIS A 799 20.85 -40.63 -0.63
CA HIS A 799 20.62 -39.20 -0.78
C HIS A 799 19.24 -38.82 -0.23
N THR A 800 18.18 -39.55 -0.60
CA THR A 800 16.84 -39.39 -0.01
C THR A 800 16.85 -39.65 1.49
N ARG A 801 17.52 -40.69 2.00
CA ARG A 801 17.69 -40.91 3.46
C ARG A 801 18.47 -39.79 4.14
N THR A 802 19.40 -39.15 3.45
CA THR A 802 20.16 -38.01 3.98
C THR A 802 19.29 -36.75 4.03
N HIS A 803 18.47 -36.51 2.99
CA HIS A 803 17.49 -35.43 2.96
C HIS A 803 16.37 -35.67 3.99
N GLU A 804 15.83 -36.87 4.10
CA GLU A 804 14.86 -37.25 5.14
C GLU A 804 15.47 -37.15 6.53
N ARG A 805 16.76 -37.47 6.74
CA ARG A 805 17.45 -37.22 8.02
C ARG A 805 17.66 -35.73 8.28
N GLN A 806 17.93 -34.92 7.27
CA GLN A 806 18.05 -33.47 7.39
C GLN A 806 16.68 -32.82 7.66
N ASP A 807 15.62 -33.32 7.03
CA ASP A 807 14.24 -32.88 7.21
C ASP A 807 13.69 -33.37 8.54
N HIS A 808 14.04 -34.57 8.98
CA HIS A 808 13.76 -35.04 10.35
C HIS A 808 14.54 -34.22 11.39
N ARG A 809 15.76 -33.73 11.08
CA ARG A 809 16.50 -32.78 11.93
C ARG A 809 15.93 -31.36 11.90
N ARG A 810 15.36 -30.91 10.78
CA ARG A 810 14.61 -29.64 10.68
C ARG A 810 13.30 -29.75 11.45
N TRP A 811 12.57 -30.84 11.27
CA TRP A 811 11.34 -31.17 12.00
C TRP A 811 11.61 -31.32 13.50
N GLN A 812 12.69 -31.97 13.94
CA GLN A 812 13.06 -32.02 15.36
C GLN A 812 13.52 -30.67 15.92
N ARG A 813 14.17 -29.81 15.11
CA ARG A 813 14.46 -28.41 15.51
C ARG A 813 13.18 -27.58 15.62
N GLN A 814 12.21 -27.82 14.74
CA GLN A 814 10.90 -27.20 14.75
C GLN A 814 10.02 -27.71 15.91
N LYS A 815 10.16 -28.99 16.30
CA LYS A 815 9.53 -29.56 17.49
C LYS A 815 10.16 -29.06 18.78
N ARG A 816 11.49 -28.88 18.84
CA ARG A 816 12.17 -28.21 19.98
C ARG A 816 11.84 -26.72 20.08
N ALA A 817 11.45 -26.08 18.97
CA ALA A 817 10.91 -24.71 18.97
C ALA A 817 9.41 -24.66 19.33
N VAL A 818 8.73 -25.81 19.41
CA VAL A 818 7.29 -25.95 19.67
C VAL A 818 7.06 -27.15 20.63
N GLY A 819 7.47 -26.99 21.89
CA GLY A 819 6.97 -27.73 23.07
C GLY A 819 7.66 -29.05 23.46
N ASP A 820 8.42 -29.02 24.55
CA ASP A 820 8.33 -29.99 25.68
C ASP A 820 9.16 -29.43 26.87
N ASP A 821 8.49 -28.79 27.84
CA ASP A 821 9.05 -28.51 29.17
C ASP A 821 8.53 -29.59 30.13
N ASP A 822 9.16 -30.75 30.10
CA ASP A 822 9.16 -31.68 31.22
C ASP A 822 10.63 -31.83 31.66
N ILE A 823 11.01 -31.17 32.76
CA ILE A 823 11.96 -31.63 33.80
C ILE A 823 11.89 -30.65 35.00
N GLU A 824 11.32 -31.21 36.07
CA GLU A 824 11.59 -31.05 37.51
C GLU A 824 11.83 -29.67 38.14
N PHE A 825 10.83 -29.28 38.95
CA PHE A 825 10.89 -28.27 40.00
C PHE A 825 11.91 -28.64 41.09
N GLU A 826 12.90 -27.77 41.33
CA GLU A 826 13.45 -27.55 42.68
C GLU A 826 12.84 -26.28 43.30
N PRO A 827 12.39 -26.31 44.57
CA PRO A 827 11.52 -25.29 45.11
C PRO A 827 12.35 -24.16 45.74
N GLN A 828 12.24 -22.93 45.23
CA GLN A 828 12.74 -21.76 45.96
C GLN A 828 11.68 -20.68 46.17
N THR A 829 11.25 -20.67 47.43
CA THR A 829 10.52 -19.65 48.20
C THR A 829 9.01 -19.54 47.97
N SER A 830 8.26 -19.87 49.03
CA SER A 830 6.80 -19.85 49.05
C SER A 830 6.25 -18.42 48.96
N LEU A 831 5.00 -18.30 48.50
CA LEU A 831 4.24 -17.05 48.43
C LEU A 831 4.26 -16.24 49.76
N ALA A 832 4.41 -16.94 50.89
CA ALA A 832 4.58 -16.33 52.21
C ALA A 832 5.92 -15.58 52.37
N GLY A 833 7.00 -16.07 51.74
CA GLY A 833 8.30 -15.40 51.71
C GLY A 833 8.24 -14.08 50.94
N HIS A 834 7.58 -14.06 49.77
CA HIS A 834 7.35 -12.83 49.02
C HIS A 834 6.45 -11.85 49.77
N PHE A 835 5.42 -12.33 50.46
CA PHE A 835 4.56 -11.49 51.30
C PHE A 835 5.35 -10.82 52.44
N LEU A 836 6.23 -11.55 53.13
CA LEU A 836 7.04 -11.01 54.23
C LEU A 836 8.11 -10.02 53.74
N ILE A 837 8.70 -10.25 52.57
CA ILE A 837 9.67 -9.31 51.95
C ILE A 837 8.95 -8.01 51.56
N VAL A 838 7.79 -8.10 50.92
CA VAL A 838 7.01 -6.91 50.52
C VAL A 838 6.47 -6.16 51.74
N ALA A 839 5.99 -6.87 52.76
CA ALA A 839 5.56 -6.25 54.02
C ALA A 839 6.71 -5.56 54.76
N GLY A 840 7.91 -6.14 54.75
CA GLY A 840 9.13 -5.55 55.33
C GLY A 840 9.56 -4.26 54.61
N ILE A 841 9.52 -4.26 53.27
CA ILE A 841 9.83 -3.06 52.47
C ILE A 841 8.82 -1.96 52.76
N LEU A 842 7.53 -2.29 52.80
CA LEU A 842 6.48 -1.32 53.11
C LEU A 842 6.63 -0.75 54.52
N ALA A 843 6.88 -1.59 55.52
CA ALA A 843 7.14 -1.15 56.90
C ALA A 843 8.34 -0.20 56.97
N ALA A 844 9.44 -0.51 56.28
CA ALA A 844 10.63 0.34 56.23
C ALA A 844 10.33 1.70 55.57
N THR A 845 9.57 1.72 54.46
CA THR A 845 9.19 2.98 53.78
C THR A 845 8.28 3.88 54.60
N PHE A 846 7.43 3.34 55.48
CA PHE A 846 6.56 4.14 56.33
C PHE A 846 7.20 4.52 57.68
N LEU A 847 8.05 3.67 58.26
CA LEU A 847 8.70 3.94 59.55
C LEU A 847 9.94 4.83 59.42
N ALA A 848 10.71 4.74 58.33
CA ALA A 848 11.92 5.53 58.16
C ALA A 848 11.66 7.05 58.16
N PRO A 849 10.61 7.59 57.50
CA PRO A 849 10.28 9.02 57.59
C PRO A 849 9.83 9.44 59.00
N ALA A 850 9.10 8.58 59.73
CA ALA A 850 8.62 8.89 61.07
C ALA A 850 9.78 8.97 62.07
N VAL A 851 10.71 8.01 62.03
CA VAL A 851 11.92 8.02 62.88
C VAL A 851 12.82 9.20 62.53
N TYR A 852 13.01 9.50 61.24
CA TYR A 852 13.80 10.65 60.79
C TYR A 852 13.23 11.98 61.30
N LEU A 853 11.92 12.18 61.23
CA LEU A 853 11.26 13.39 61.74
C LEU A 853 11.34 13.51 63.27
N GLN A 854 11.37 12.39 63.98
CA GLN A 854 11.47 12.34 65.44
C GLN A 854 12.90 12.65 65.92
N VAL A 855 13.92 12.15 65.21
CA VAL A 855 15.33 12.49 65.43
C VAL A 855 15.61 13.97 65.13
N MET A 856 15.01 14.52 64.06
CA MET A 856 15.11 15.94 63.72
C MET A 856 14.43 16.85 64.75
N ARG A 857 13.31 16.42 65.35
CA ARG A 857 12.65 17.13 66.46
C ARG A 857 13.51 17.16 67.73
N LEU A 858 14.15 16.04 68.08
CA LEU A 858 15.03 15.96 69.24
C LEU A 858 16.32 16.78 69.07
N GLY A 859 16.89 16.81 67.86
CA GLY A 859 18.03 17.67 67.53
C GLY A 859 17.72 19.16 67.62
N ARG A 860 16.47 19.55 67.34
CA ARG A 860 16.01 20.94 67.40
C ARG A 860 15.76 21.41 68.84
N GLN A 861 15.25 20.54 69.72
CA GLN A 861 15.09 20.83 71.16
C GLN A 861 16.43 20.92 71.91
N LYS A 862 17.48 20.25 71.44
CA LYS A 862 18.82 20.34 72.05
C LYS A 862 19.50 21.67 71.74
N LYS A 863 19.27 22.24 70.55
CA LYS A 863 19.77 23.57 70.16
C LYS A 863 19.08 24.74 70.87
N GLU A 864 17.85 24.58 71.33
CA GLU A 864 17.12 25.60 72.12
C GLU A 864 17.44 25.57 73.62
N LYS A 865 18.19 24.56 74.10
CA LYS A 865 18.66 24.48 75.50
C LYS A 865 20.12 24.92 75.68
N GLU A 866 20.85 25.17 74.60
CA GLU A 866 22.25 25.61 74.60
C GLU A 866 22.43 27.05 74.04
N SER A 867 21.33 27.77 73.86
CA SER A 867 21.26 29.23 73.61
C SER A 867 20.45 29.88 74.72
#